data_AF-A0A6G4V1L5-F1
#
_entry.id   AF-A0A6G4V1L5-F1
#
_cell.length_a   1.000
_cell.length_b   1.000
_cell.length_c   1.000
_cell.angle_alpha   90.00
_cell.angle_beta   90.00
_cell.angle_gamma   90.00
#
_symmetry.space_group_name_H-M   'P 1'
#
loop_
_entity.id
_entity.type
_entity.pdbx_description
1 polymer ?
#
loop_
_entity_poly.entity_id
_entity_poly.type
_entity_poly.pdbx_seq_one_letter_code
_entity_poly.pdbx_strand_id
1 'polypeptide(L)'
;MNHRKKRASEASALAVLVAAALTAALLGAPESGAAQSVGGTAGTAGALGKARTVTLVTGDRVTLDATGQVTGVRPGKGREGTAFRIARSADRTYVVPRDAERLLANGTADRRLFDVTQLVKWGYDDAARPDLPLIVTYAKGRTLAPSALSAAGARVSRDLSSVNGDALKARKSEGADLWETLTGSGGTARARSAAADRVEKIWLDGKVEAALDRSTAQIGAPEAWAAGYDGTGVKVAVLDTGVDGTHPDLEGRIDAAKNFSEAADTVDRVGHGTHVASTVAGSGAHSGGKYKGVAPGARLISGKVLDDEGFGEESGVIAGAQWAVAQGAEVVNLSLGGPDSPGDDPLEQAVDELSASSSALFVIAAGNDGPAAGTVGSPGSAAAALTVGAVDRTDAMADFSSRGPTADGSLKPDLTAPGVDIVAAKAAEGTEGDPAADGYVSMSGTSMATPHVAGAAAILAQRHPDWTGERIKAALTASAKPTAGVSAFAQGTGRTDLPRALGQQLTTNPATLGFPAQQWPHTDDQPATKTVTYRNDGDRPLTLDLSTEAYGEDGKPAAEGMFEVSPKQLTVPAGATATAQVTADSGAGTADGSFGGALTATDGAGTTVRTGIGVHREIESYDLTVKHLDLQGKPARRSETGVQGLDNEIGQAYSDDTDGEFTVRLPKGRYSLEGRIDTGANPEDRSGELALLLNPKFSLTRDTTLVMDARKAKPVRITVPDSRAKHTDATLNYGFEIGGNRYFSTYPIGDFGRLRVGQFGARLPAGEAFAQYSGTWTHGSTHYRPAWNRTGDLSGFTANLKRGQFAKVTFAAGAPARGKTATFAAAPLTPVGQSGGINPDTRSLPGAFTEYVLPGVRWRYSVEQIGGKDADGEPVWEARQWSAKPRSYSAGRQYTERFNTGVFGPHLTGPLTDGADRPGAVRVGDTFLAYLPLFSDGAGHIGDSPYSRARSTLYAGGTRVFAVDTPLTGVSYELPAAKRSFRLTTDVSRPTTLSSVSTRVTAEWTFTSAHVTGEQRLPLSVVRFTPRLSTESTAKAGTRFSVPFTVEGAATARTARKLAFSVSYDDGRTWHPAKAVDGKRLDLRHPAKAGAVSLRVTLTDAAGNTLKQTIHRAYRTVK
;
A
#
# COMPACT_ATOMS: atom_id res chain seq x y z
N MET A 1 -27.01 27.58 -51.93
CA MET A 1 -27.40 28.98 -51.62
C MET A 1 -28.80 29.00 -51.04
N ASN A 2 -29.10 29.98 -50.18
CA ASN A 2 -30.42 30.57 -49.84
C ASN A 2 -31.67 29.66 -49.65
N HIS A 3 -32.15 29.63 -48.39
CA HIS A 3 -33.55 29.97 -48.00
C HIS A 3 -34.71 29.00 -48.38
N ARG A 4 -35.88 28.97 -47.71
CA ARG A 4 -36.45 29.67 -46.52
C ARG A 4 -37.70 28.90 -46.01
N LYS A 5 -37.93 28.85 -44.68
CA LYS A 5 -39.24 28.77 -43.95
C LYS A 5 -40.15 27.53 -44.24
N LYS A 6 -40.83 26.87 -43.27
CA LYS A 6 -41.92 27.30 -42.33
C LYS A 6 -43.16 27.83 -43.09
N ARG A 7 -44.42 27.44 -42.79
CA ARG A 7 -45.01 26.64 -41.67
C ARG A 7 -46.51 26.35 -41.97
N ALA A 8 -47.10 25.29 -41.38
CA ALA A 8 -48.55 25.09 -41.09
C ALA A 8 -49.54 25.17 -42.30
N SER A 9 -50.82 24.74 -42.26
CA SER A 9 -51.80 24.42 -41.20
C SER A 9 -52.90 23.46 -41.76
N GLU A 10 -53.93 22.94 -41.07
CA GLU A 10 -54.13 22.38 -39.70
C GLU A 10 -55.50 21.65 -39.65
N ALA A 11 -55.59 20.45 -39.04
CA ALA A 11 -56.83 19.83 -38.51
C ALA A 11 -56.45 18.95 -37.30
N SER A 12 -57.06 19.00 -36.10
CA SER A 12 -58.48 19.05 -35.69
C SER A 12 -59.15 17.66 -35.70
N ALA A 13 -59.89 17.20 -34.67
CA ALA A 13 -60.49 17.95 -33.55
C ALA A 13 -60.89 17.08 -32.31
N LEU A 14 -61.23 17.75 -31.19
CA LEU A 14 -62.05 17.30 -30.02
C LEU A 14 -61.50 16.14 -29.13
N ALA A 15 -61.87 15.94 -27.84
CA ALA A 15 -62.54 16.76 -26.80
C ALA A 15 -62.46 16.07 -25.40
N VAL A 16 -62.71 16.68 -24.22
CA VAL A 16 -62.50 18.05 -23.67
C VAL A 16 -62.85 18.10 -22.15
N LEU A 17 -62.35 19.11 -21.40
CA LEU A 17 -62.81 19.59 -20.05
C LEU A 17 -62.58 18.67 -18.80
N VAL A 18 -62.48 19.14 -17.53
CA VAL A 18 -62.49 20.48 -16.84
C VAL A 18 -61.27 20.52 -15.87
N ALA A 19 -60.27 21.43 -15.94
CA ALA A 19 -60.13 22.81 -15.40
C ALA A 19 -60.24 22.95 -13.85
N ALA A 20 -59.53 23.85 -13.13
CA ALA A 20 -58.47 24.85 -13.42
C ALA A 20 -57.45 24.86 -12.22
N ALA A 21 -56.50 25.77 -11.95
CA ALA A 21 -56.03 27.10 -12.44
C ALA A 21 -54.51 27.22 -12.07
N LEU A 22 -53.61 28.02 -12.69
CA LEU A 22 -53.43 29.50 -12.74
C LEU A 22 -53.16 30.16 -11.36
N THR A 23 -52.09 30.98 -11.15
CA THR A 23 -51.29 31.82 -12.08
C THR A 23 -49.81 32.03 -11.65
N ALA A 24 -49.02 32.65 -12.56
CA ALA A 24 -47.84 33.53 -12.29
C ALA A 24 -46.37 33.01 -12.33
N ALA A 25 -45.84 32.86 -13.56
CA ALA A 25 -44.73 33.66 -14.13
C ALA A 25 -43.22 33.45 -13.77
N LEU A 26 -42.40 33.61 -14.84
CA LEU A 26 -40.97 33.99 -14.97
C LEU A 26 -39.85 32.91 -14.99
N LEU A 27 -39.26 32.78 -16.19
CA LEU A 27 -37.84 32.50 -16.50
C LEU A 27 -37.21 31.17 -16.04
N GLY A 28 -37.39 30.13 -16.87
CA GLY A 28 -36.52 28.94 -16.88
C GLY A 28 -35.37 29.06 -17.89
N ALA A 29 -34.18 28.58 -17.54
CA ALA A 29 -33.03 28.39 -18.43
C ALA A 29 -33.02 26.95 -18.99
N PRO A 30 -32.38 26.68 -20.14
CA PRO A 30 -32.44 25.36 -20.78
C PRO A 30 -31.62 24.29 -20.06
N GLU A 31 -32.08 23.05 -20.17
CA GLU A 31 -31.49 21.86 -19.55
C GLU A 31 -30.19 21.44 -20.26
N SER A 32 -29.18 21.03 -19.47
CA SER A 32 -27.98 20.36 -19.98
C SER A 32 -28.15 18.84 -19.86
N GLY A 33 -28.01 18.12 -20.97
CA GLY A 33 -28.19 16.67 -21.03
C GLY A 33 -27.26 15.88 -20.10
N ALA A 34 -27.73 14.71 -19.66
CA ALA A 34 -27.01 13.86 -18.70
C ALA A 34 -25.72 13.27 -19.30
N ALA A 35 -24.60 13.46 -18.60
CA ALA A 35 -23.41 12.65 -18.81
C ALA A 35 -23.63 11.27 -18.16
N GLN A 36 -23.34 10.19 -18.89
CA GLN A 36 -23.38 8.84 -18.35
C GLN A 36 -22.20 8.64 -17.39
N SER A 37 -22.50 8.32 -16.13
CA SER A 37 -21.48 7.95 -15.15
C SER A 37 -20.99 6.53 -15.43
N VAL A 38 -19.77 6.39 -15.95
CA VAL A 38 -19.07 5.10 -15.97
C VAL A 38 -18.85 4.65 -14.52
N GLY A 39 -19.26 3.41 -14.20
CA GLY A 39 -19.25 2.88 -12.85
C GLY A 39 -17.84 2.51 -12.39
N GLY A 40 -17.11 3.47 -11.80
CA GLY A 40 -15.92 3.15 -11.02
C GLY A 40 -16.31 2.41 -9.74
N THR A 41 -15.71 1.24 -9.51
CA THR A 41 -15.86 0.46 -8.27
C THR A 41 -15.26 1.24 -7.10
N ALA A 42 -16.13 1.85 -6.30
CA ALA A 42 -15.73 2.60 -5.11
C ALA A 42 -15.26 1.64 -4.01
N GLY A 43 -13.96 1.28 -4.05
CA GLY A 43 -13.32 0.47 -3.03
C GLY A 43 -13.56 1.04 -1.63
N THR A 44 -14.03 0.20 -0.71
CA THR A 44 -14.39 0.61 0.65
C THR A 44 -13.17 1.15 1.38
N ALA A 45 -13.20 2.44 1.75
CA ALA A 45 -12.09 3.11 2.41
C ALA A 45 -11.73 2.39 3.73
N GLY A 46 -10.52 1.82 3.76
CA GLY A 46 -9.99 1.05 4.90
C GLY A 46 -9.94 1.87 6.20
N ALA A 47 -9.97 1.15 7.33
CA ALA A 47 -10.14 1.72 8.67
C ALA A 47 -9.12 2.82 9.01
N LEU A 48 -9.62 3.92 9.60
CA LEU A 48 -8.80 5.05 10.05
C LEU A 48 -7.90 4.65 11.24
N GLY A 49 -6.66 4.27 10.94
CA GLY A 49 -5.68 3.82 11.91
C GLY A 49 -5.15 4.92 12.85
N LYS A 50 -4.33 4.51 13.83
CA LYS A 50 -3.47 5.45 14.57
C LYS A 50 -2.36 5.96 13.63
N ALA A 51 -1.83 7.15 13.94
CA ALA A 51 -0.56 7.58 13.35
C ALA A 51 0.56 6.57 13.68
N ARG A 52 1.43 6.29 12.70
CA ARG A 52 2.54 5.33 12.77
C ARG A 52 3.87 6.04 12.56
N THR A 53 4.97 5.42 12.99
CA THR A 53 6.33 5.90 12.70
C THR A 53 7.15 4.74 12.15
N VAL A 54 7.93 4.97 11.11
CA VAL A 54 8.85 3.99 10.49
C VAL A 54 10.25 4.60 10.49
N THR A 55 11.20 3.97 11.19
CA THR A 55 12.62 4.24 11.01
C THR A 55 13.11 3.44 9.80
N LEU A 56 13.62 4.14 8.79
CA LEU A 56 14.18 3.59 7.56
C LEU A 56 15.54 2.90 7.82
N VAL A 57 16.02 2.12 6.85
CA VAL A 57 17.35 1.46 6.90
C VAL A 57 18.50 2.43 7.22
N THR A 58 18.36 3.70 6.84
CA THR A 58 19.31 4.80 7.07
C THR A 58 19.28 5.40 8.49
N GLY A 59 18.39 4.93 9.36
CA GLY A 59 18.13 5.54 10.68
C GLY A 59 17.27 6.82 10.63
N ASP A 60 16.78 7.23 9.45
CA ASP A 60 15.87 8.37 9.31
C ASP A 60 14.42 7.98 9.67
N ARG A 61 13.70 8.81 10.43
CA ARG A 61 12.34 8.51 10.94
C ARG A 61 11.25 9.20 10.15
N VAL A 62 10.24 8.44 9.73
CA VAL A 62 9.07 8.91 8.97
C VAL A 62 7.80 8.73 9.79
N THR A 63 7.01 9.79 9.99
CA THR A 63 5.72 9.72 10.68
C THR A 63 4.56 9.80 9.67
N LEU A 64 3.63 8.86 9.76
CA LEU A 64 2.45 8.69 8.92
C LEU A 64 1.17 8.94 9.72
N ASP A 65 0.13 9.48 9.08
CA ASP A 65 -1.21 9.57 9.66
C ASP A 65 -2.11 8.36 9.35
N ALA A 66 -3.38 8.45 9.77
CA ALA A 66 -4.42 7.44 9.60
C ALA A 66 -4.72 7.05 8.14
N THR A 67 -4.19 7.77 7.15
CA THR A 67 -4.43 7.59 5.70
C THR A 67 -3.15 7.21 4.94
N GLY A 68 -2.06 6.92 5.67
CA GLY A 68 -0.75 6.70 5.08
C GLY A 68 -0.13 7.99 4.49
N GLN A 69 -0.59 9.18 4.88
CA GLN A 69 0.05 10.42 4.47
C GLN A 69 1.22 10.75 5.42
N VAL A 70 2.40 11.04 4.86
CA VAL A 70 3.56 11.50 5.63
C VAL A 70 3.27 12.86 6.26
N THR A 71 3.34 12.92 7.58
CA THR A 71 3.13 14.13 8.40
C THR A 71 4.42 14.70 8.99
N GLY A 72 5.54 13.97 8.88
CA GLY A 72 6.86 14.46 9.20
C GLY A 72 7.95 13.46 8.80
N VAL A 73 9.15 13.98 8.53
CA VAL A 73 10.38 13.19 8.40
C VAL A 73 11.44 13.84 9.29
N ARG A 74 12.21 13.05 10.01
CA ARG A 74 13.34 13.51 10.84
C ARG A 74 14.59 12.73 10.44
N PRO A 75 15.70 13.40 10.10
CA PRO A 75 16.95 12.69 9.85
C PRO A 75 17.42 11.92 11.07
N GLY A 76 18.15 10.83 10.83
CA GLY A 76 18.89 10.10 11.85
C GLY A 76 20.00 10.96 12.48
N LYS A 77 20.51 10.49 13.62
CA LYS A 77 21.67 11.08 14.31
C LYS A 77 22.87 11.17 13.35
N GLY A 78 23.51 12.33 13.24
CA GLY A 78 24.60 12.61 12.29
C GLY A 78 24.13 13.05 10.89
N ARG A 79 22.87 12.75 10.54
CA ARG A 79 22.27 13.02 9.21
C ARG A 79 21.50 14.35 9.19
N GLU A 80 21.69 15.24 10.16
CA GLU A 80 20.88 16.45 10.40
C GLU A 80 21.03 17.51 9.29
N GLY A 81 20.32 17.31 8.18
CA GLY A 81 20.42 18.13 6.97
C GLY A 81 20.30 17.35 5.66
N THR A 82 20.18 16.02 5.72
CA THR A 82 19.76 15.17 4.59
C THR A 82 18.40 15.63 4.05
N ALA A 83 18.31 15.77 2.73
CA ALA A 83 17.04 15.99 2.04
C ALA A 83 16.35 14.66 1.72
N PHE A 84 15.06 14.68 1.45
CA PHE A 84 14.27 13.49 1.14
C PHE A 84 13.37 13.74 -0.07
N ARG A 85 13.12 12.69 -0.86
CA ARG A 85 11.92 12.60 -1.69
C ARG A 85 10.84 11.89 -0.90
N ILE A 86 9.72 12.56 -0.67
CA ILE A 86 8.45 11.88 -0.39
C ILE A 86 7.69 11.83 -1.72
N ALA A 87 7.32 10.65 -2.19
CA ALA A 87 6.53 10.48 -3.42
C ALA A 87 5.41 9.45 -3.21
N ARG A 88 4.22 9.71 -3.79
CA ARG A 88 3.09 8.77 -3.74
C ARG A 88 2.64 8.40 -5.15
N SER A 89 2.47 7.11 -5.39
CA SER A 89 1.80 6.55 -6.57
C SER A 89 0.71 5.61 -6.09
N ALA A 90 -0.52 5.76 -6.60
CA ALA A 90 -1.72 5.10 -6.06
C ALA A 90 -1.83 5.21 -4.51
N ASP A 91 -1.84 4.07 -3.82
CA ASP A 91 -1.84 3.91 -2.36
C ASP A 91 -0.43 3.89 -1.73
N ARG A 92 0.58 3.50 -2.51
CA ARG A 92 1.99 3.34 -2.13
C ARG A 92 2.69 4.68 -1.92
N THR A 93 3.30 4.85 -0.74
CA THR A 93 4.00 6.08 -0.36
C THR A 93 5.46 5.75 -0.05
N TYR A 94 6.38 6.36 -0.80
CA TYR A 94 7.83 6.16 -0.67
C TYR A 94 8.48 7.37 -0.01
N VAL A 95 9.44 7.15 0.89
CA VAL A 95 10.28 8.20 1.47
C VAL A 95 11.76 7.84 1.33
N VAL A 96 12.42 8.43 0.34
CA VAL A 96 13.80 8.11 -0.04
C VAL A 96 14.74 9.24 0.42
N PRO A 97 15.76 8.95 1.24
CA PRO A 97 16.84 9.89 1.56
C PRO A 97 17.72 10.19 0.33
N ARG A 98 18.21 11.43 0.21
CA ARG A 98 19.03 11.93 -0.93
C ARG A 98 20.28 11.09 -1.24
N ASP A 99 20.85 10.44 -0.24
CA ASP A 99 22.00 9.54 -0.36
C ASP A 99 21.61 8.12 -0.81
N ALA A 100 20.35 7.72 -0.60
CA ALA A 100 19.80 6.45 -1.07
C ALA A 100 19.25 6.52 -2.52
N GLU A 101 18.82 7.70 -2.98
CA GLU A 101 18.29 7.92 -4.35
C GLU A 101 19.15 7.25 -5.44
N ARG A 102 20.46 7.52 -5.44
CA ARG A 102 21.45 6.91 -6.35
C ARG A 102 21.50 5.37 -6.25
N LEU A 103 21.40 4.82 -5.04
CA LEU A 103 21.54 3.37 -4.80
C LEU A 103 20.28 2.60 -5.21
N LEU A 104 19.11 3.24 -5.16
CA LEU A 104 17.89 2.69 -5.76
C LEU A 104 17.96 2.73 -7.29
N ALA A 105 18.47 3.83 -7.83
CA ALA A 105 18.46 4.12 -9.26
C ALA A 105 19.57 3.39 -10.05
N ASN A 106 20.59 2.86 -9.37
CA ASN A 106 21.65 2.01 -9.94
C ASN A 106 21.50 0.50 -9.57
N GLY A 107 20.47 0.14 -8.79
CA GLY A 107 20.16 -1.24 -8.39
C GLY A 107 20.88 -1.78 -7.14
N THR A 108 21.86 -1.08 -6.57
CA THR A 108 22.60 -1.53 -5.36
C THR A 108 21.74 -1.58 -4.09
N ALA A 109 20.58 -0.92 -4.06
CA ALA A 109 19.62 -1.00 -2.96
C ALA A 109 18.19 -1.22 -3.46
N ASP A 110 17.44 -2.04 -2.73
CA ASP A 110 16.04 -2.35 -2.97
C ASP A 110 15.12 -1.20 -2.58
N ARG A 111 14.22 -0.84 -3.50
CA ARG A 111 13.23 0.23 -3.31
C ARG A 111 12.22 -0.08 -2.19
N ARG A 112 11.94 -1.36 -1.90
CA ARG A 112 11.02 -1.77 -0.82
C ARG A 112 11.49 -1.24 0.55
N LEU A 113 12.81 -1.05 0.75
CA LEU A 113 13.43 -0.41 1.94
C LEU A 113 12.87 0.99 2.27
N PHE A 114 12.19 1.63 1.32
CA PHE A 114 11.69 3.01 1.42
C PHE A 114 10.18 3.14 1.15
N ASP A 115 9.45 2.04 0.91
CA ASP A 115 7.98 2.03 0.80
C ASP A 115 7.33 2.04 2.19
N VAL A 116 7.11 3.23 2.73
CA VAL A 116 6.56 3.37 4.09
C VAL A 116 5.09 3.00 4.20
N THR A 117 4.35 2.85 3.09
CA THR A 117 3.03 2.19 3.11
C THR A 117 3.23 0.68 3.34
N GLN A 118 4.07 0.03 2.53
CA GLN A 118 4.29 -1.41 2.62
C GLN A 118 4.96 -1.83 3.93
N LEU A 119 5.94 -1.07 4.42
CA LEU A 119 6.59 -1.29 5.72
C LEU A 119 5.58 -1.23 6.89
N VAL A 120 4.53 -0.41 6.80
CA VAL A 120 3.44 -0.41 7.78
C VAL A 120 2.48 -1.59 7.61
N LYS A 121 2.13 -2.00 6.37
CA LYS A 121 1.33 -3.22 6.13
C LYS A 121 2.04 -4.46 6.69
N TRP A 122 3.36 -4.52 6.51
CA TRP A 122 4.23 -5.62 6.91
C TRP A 122 4.69 -5.60 8.38
N GLY A 123 4.16 -4.70 9.22
CA GLY A 123 4.51 -4.69 10.66
C GLY A 123 5.95 -4.25 10.95
N TYR A 124 6.62 -3.58 10.02
CA TYR A 124 7.99 -3.08 10.19
C TYR A 124 8.04 -1.65 10.74
N ASP A 125 6.92 -1.14 11.27
CA ASP A 125 6.86 0.14 11.98
C ASP A 125 7.46 0.08 13.39
N ASP A 126 7.81 1.25 13.94
CA ASP A 126 8.58 1.38 15.18
C ASP A 126 7.78 1.01 16.44
N ALA A 127 6.45 0.96 16.35
CA ALA A 127 5.60 0.44 17.42
C ALA A 127 5.45 -1.09 17.38
N ALA A 128 5.95 -1.75 16.32
CA ALA A 128 5.90 -3.20 16.15
C ALA A 128 7.28 -3.85 16.39
N ARG A 129 8.36 -3.33 15.79
CA ARG A 129 9.72 -3.89 15.97
C ARG A 129 10.87 -2.86 16.01
N PRO A 130 11.93 -3.11 16.82
CA PRO A 130 13.08 -2.20 16.99
C PRO A 130 14.17 -2.34 15.92
N ASP A 131 14.02 -3.30 15.02
CA ASP A 131 14.95 -3.65 13.96
C ASP A 131 14.26 -3.63 12.58
N LEU A 132 15.06 -3.66 11.51
CA LEU A 132 14.61 -3.85 10.13
C LEU A 132 15.37 -5.06 9.56
N PRO A 133 14.70 -6.06 8.96
CA PRO A 133 15.38 -7.20 8.38
C PRO A 133 15.85 -6.87 6.95
N LEU A 134 17.04 -7.34 6.59
CA LEU A 134 17.68 -7.09 5.29
C LEU A 134 18.33 -8.38 4.78
N ILE A 135 18.53 -8.46 3.47
CA ILE A 135 19.51 -9.39 2.87
C ILE A 135 20.60 -8.57 2.19
N VAL A 136 21.85 -8.98 2.35
CA VAL A 136 23.00 -8.37 1.68
C VAL A 136 23.70 -9.44 0.85
N THR A 137 23.63 -9.33 -0.48
CA THR A 137 24.40 -10.18 -1.39
C THR A 137 25.77 -9.53 -1.66
N TYR A 138 26.79 -10.36 -1.90
CA TYR A 138 28.16 -9.90 -2.10
C TYR A 138 28.70 -10.24 -3.48
N ALA A 139 29.54 -9.36 -4.02
CA ALA A 139 30.26 -9.60 -5.26
C ALA A 139 31.15 -10.84 -5.16
N LYS A 140 31.08 -11.70 -6.17
CA LYS A 140 31.66 -13.07 -6.22
C LYS A 140 33.06 -13.19 -5.58
N GLY A 141 33.16 -14.02 -4.55
CA GLY A 141 34.42 -14.29 -3.83
C GLY A 141 34.82 -13.21 -2.81
N ARG A 142 33.91 -12.29 -2.45
CA ARG A 142 34.08 -11.29 -1.40
C ARG A 142 32.95 -11.43 -0.38
N THR A 143 33.22 -11.06 0.86
CA THR A 143 32.23 -10.98 1.96
C THR A 143 32.58 -9.83 2.91
N LEU A 144 31.65 -9.44 3.79
CA LEU A 144 31.95 -8.63 4.97
C LEU A 144 32.19 -9.54 6.19
N ALA A 145 33.05 -9.11 7.11
CA ALA A 145 33.24 -9.84 8.36
C ALA A 145 32.05 -9.58 9.31
N PRO A 146 31.44 -10.60 9.95
CA PRO A 146 30.33 -10.40 10.89
C PRO A 146 30.64 -9.45 12.05
N SER A 147 31.92 -9.30 12.42
CA SER A 147 32.37 -8.31 13.40
C SER A 147 32.25 -6.86 12.94
N ALA A 148 32.36 -6.57 11.63
CA ALA A 148 32.14 -5.24 11.07
C ALA A 148 30.65 -4.89 11.04
N LEU A 149 29.80 -5.84 10.61
CA LEU A 149 28.34 -5.70 10.65
C LEU A 149 27.82 -5.48 12.08
N SER A 150 28.33 -6.26 13.04
CA SER A 150 27.99 -6.14 14.47
C SER A 150 28.47 -4.83 15.10
N ALA A 151 29.62 -4.30 14.68
CA ALA A 151 30.10 -2.99 15.10
C ALA A 151 29.25 -1.83 14.53
N ALA A 152 28.59 -2.06 13.40
CA ALA A 152 27.67 -1.13 12.74
C ALA A 152 26.19 -1.38 13.08
N GLY A 153 25.89 -2.15 14.13
CA GLY A 153 24.52 -2.34 14.64
C GLY A 153 23.73 -3.50 14.03
N ALA A 154 24.21 -4.14 12.96
CA ALA A 154 23.54 -5.30 12.35
C ALA A 154 23.95 -6.62 13.00
N ARG A 155 22.98 -7.47 13.34
CA ARG A 155 23.22 -8.88 13.68
C ARG A 155 23.00 -9.74 12.45
N VAL A 156 24.01 -10.49 12.01
CA VAL A 156 23.81 -11.60 11.06
C VAL A 156 22.88 -12.63 11.72
N SER A 157 21.72 -12.88 11.13
CA SER A 157 20.74 -13.86 11.58
C SER A 157 20.86 -15.21 10.89
N ARG A 158 21.19 -15.22 9.58
CA ARG A 158 21.29 -16.43 8.75
C ARG A 158 22.40 -16.22 7.69
N ASP A 159 23.22 -17.23 7.47
CA ASP A 159 24.10 -17.35 6.30
C ASP A 159 23.23 -17.80 5.11
N LEU A 160 23.43 -17.24 3.92
CA LEU A 160 22.72 -17.59 2.69
C LEU A 160 23.71 -17.94 1.58
N SER A 161 24.50 -19.00 1.82
CA SER A 161 25.52 -19.50 0.90
C SER A 161 25.11 -19.65 -0.58
N SER A 162 23.88 -20.11 -0.89
CA SER A 162 23.37 -20.27 -2.28
C SER A 162 23.11 -18.95 -3.02
N VAL A 163 23.27 -17.79 -2.38
CA VAL A 163 23.11 -16.45 -2.98
C VAL A 163 24.30 -15.53 -2.69
N ASN A 164 25.39 -16.13 -2.20
CA ASN A 164 26.61 -15.46 -1.71
C ASN A 164 26.30 -14.24 -0.81
N GLY A 165 25.42 -14.42 0.20
CA GLY A 165 24.92 -13.31 1.04
C GLY A 165 24.63 -13.66 2.50
N ASP A 166 24.30 -12.63 3.28
CA ASP A 166 23.91 -12.71 4.69
C ASP A 166 22.51 -12.11 4.89
N ALA A 167 21.71 -12.73 5.77
CA ALA A 167 20.49 -12.14 6.32
C ALA A 167 20.82 -11.35 7.59
N LEU A 168 20.40 -10.09 7.67
CA LEU A 168 20.75 -9.17 8.76
C LEU A 168 19.52 -8.64 9.49
N LYS A 169 19.64 -8.48 10.82
CA LYS A 169 18.73 -7.67 11.64
C LYS A 169 19.42 -6.33 11.95
N ALA A 170 19.01 -5.29 11.23
CA ALA A 170 19.54 -3.93 11.39
C ALA A 170 18.85 -3.22 12.55
N ARG A 171 19.58 -2.85 13.62
CA ARG A 171 19.00 -2.04 14.70
C ARG A 171 18.67 -0.63 14.20
N LYS A 172 17.39 -0.23 14.28
CA LYS A 172 16.90 1.08 13.83
C LYS A 172 17.61 2.27 14.52
N SER A 173 18.09 2.07 15.75
CA SER A 173 18.91 3.03 16.52
C SER A 173 20.30 3.30 15.93
N GLU A 174 20.82 2.38 15.12
CA GLU A 174 22.20 2.35 14.59
C GLU A 174 22.22 2.35 13.05
N GLY A 175 21.05 2.51 12.39
CA GLY A 175 20.91 2.41 10.94
C GLY A 175 21.76 3.39 10.13
N ALA A 176 22.13 4.54 10.69
CA ALA A 176 23.07 5.48 10.04
C ALA A 176 24.48 4.86 9.91
N ASP A 177 24.97 4.22 10.97
CA ASP A 177 26.29 3.59 11.04
C ASP A 177 26.32 2.31 10.17
N LEU A 178 25.22 1.56 10.13
CA LEU A 178 25.04 0.43 9.22
C LEU A 178 25.03 0.87 7.76
N TRP A 179 24.27 1.92 7.44
CA TRP A 179 24.15 2.42 6.08
C TRP A 179 25.48 2.94 5.56
N GLU A 180 26.26 3.67 6.37
CA GLU A 180 27.65 4.00 6.03
C GLU A 180 28.49 2.73 5.77
N THR A 181 28.35 1.71 6.61
CA THR A 181 29.14 0.47 6.52
C THR A 181 28.83 -0.36 5.26
N LEU A 182 27.57 -0.42 4.83
CA LEU A 182 27.14 -1.15 3.64
C LEU A 182 27.39 -0.36 2.34
N THR A 183 27.26 0.97 2.38
CA THR A 183 27.27 1.83 1.16
C THR A 183 28.54 2.65 0.97
N GLY A 184 29.37 2.80 2.01
CA GLY A 184 30.55 3.67 2.02
C GLY A 184 30.25 5.17 2.11
N SER A 185 29.02 5.58 2.45
CA SER A 185 28.56 6.97 2.26
C SER A 185 29.33 8.07 3.02
N GLY A 186 29.82 7.81 4.24
CA GLY A 186 30.53 8.82 5.08
C GLY A 186 32.07 8.73 5.07
N GLY A 187 32.62 7.53 4.88
CA GLY A 187 34.05 7.26 5.13
C GLY A 187 35.03 8.04 4.25
N THR A 188 36.31 8.08 4.63
CA THR A 188 37.37 8.63 3.77
C THR A 188 37.52 7.83 2.47
N ALA A 189 38.10 8.41 1.42
CA ALA A 189 38.20 7.79 0.08
C ALA A 189 38.82 6.38 0.05
N ARG A 190 39.63 6.01 1.05
CA ARG A 190 40.26 4.68 1.18
C ARG A 190 39.38 3.64 1.90
N ALA A 191 38.34 4.07 2.60
CA ALA A 191 37.30 3.20 3.17
C ALA A 191 36.18 2.91 2.16
N ARG A 192 35.85 3.89 1.30
CA ARG A 192 34.81 3.74 0.26
C ARG A 192 35.07 2.54 -0.65
N SER A 193 36.30 2.38 -1.13
CA SER A 193 36.74 1.26 -1.96
C SER A 193 36.95 -0.07 -1.21
N ALA A 194 36.49 -0.18 0.05
CA ALA A 194 36.61 -1.41 0.84
C ALA A 194 35.26 -2.10 1.08
N ALA A 195 34.15 -1.36 0.99
CA ALA A 195 32.78 -1.86 1.16
C ALA A 195 31.96 -1.83 -0.15
N ALA A 196 32.04 -0.73 -0.92
CA ALA A 196 31.33 -0.61 -2.19
C ALA A 196 31.83 -1.61 -3.25
N ASP A 197 33.09 -2.01 -3.18
CA ASP A 197 33.66 -3.10 -4.00
C ASP A 197 33.33 -4.52 -3.44
N ARG A 198 32.38 -4.67 -2.51
CA ARG A 198 32.04 -5.97 -1.87
C ARG A 198 30.55 -6.26 -1.81
N VAL A 199 29.73 -5.27 -1.43
CA VAL A 199 28.27 -5.41 -1.44
C VAL A 199 27.80 -5.29 -2.89
N GLU A 200 26.99 -6.25 -3.33
CA GLU A 200 26.37 -6.25 -4.65
C GLU A 200 24.98 -5.61 -4.59
N LYS A 201 24.14 -6.06 -3.64
CA LYS A 201 22.82 -5.48 -3.42
C LYS A 201 22.36 -5.59 -1.96
N ILE A 202 21.66 -4.56 -1.49
CA ILE A 202 20.99 -4.51 -0.19
C ILE A 202 19.47 -4.64 -0.44
N TRP A 203 18.88 -5.76 -0.03
CA TRP A 203 17.46 -6.04 -0.15
C TRP A 203 16.71 -5.77 1.16
N LEU A 204 15.44 -5.37 1.09
CA LEU A 204 14.53 -5.53 2.23
C LEU A 204 14.15 -7.00 2.31
N ASP A 205 14.22 -7.61 3.49
CA ASP A 205 13.72 -8.99 3.65
C ASP A 205 12.17 -8.97 3.63
N GLY A 206 11.56 -9.75 2.73
CA GLY A 206 10.16 -9.62 2.30
C GLY A 206 9.09 -10.22 3.24
N LYS A 207 7.83 -10.23 2.77
CA LYS A 207 6.62 -10.71 3.50
C LYS A 207 5.44 -11.06 2.53
N VAL A 208 4.71 -12.18 2.73
CA VAL A 208 3.74 -12.85 1.77
C VAL A 208 2.36 -13.29 2.38
N GLU A 209 1.30 -13.68 1.60
CA GLU A 209 -0.12 -13.97 2.02
C GLU A 209 -0.89 -15.01 1.08
N ALA A 210 -2.02 -15.70 1.45
CA ALA A 210 -2.61 -16.87 0.69
C ALA A 210 -4.04 -17.48 1.11
N ALA A 211 -4.84 -18.25 0.26
CA ALA A 211 -6.27 -18.66 0.60
C ALA A 211 -7.19 -19.85 -0.06
N LEU A 212 -8.26 -20.43 0.62
CA LEU A 212 -9.18 -21.70 0.48
C LEU A 212 -10.77 -21.68 -0.02
N ASP A 213 -11.89 -22.55 -0.19
CA ASP A 213 -12.60 -23.96 -0.07
C ASP A 213 -13.13 -24.85 -1.35
N ARG A 214 -12.64 -26.08 -1.68
CA ARG A 214 -13.05 -27.22 -2.62
C ARG A 214 -12.47 -27.49 -4.03
N SER A 215 -11.87 -28.68 -4.20
CA SER A 215 -10.98 -28.95 -5.36
C SER A 215 -10.51 -30.38 -5.67
N THR A 216 -10.22 -31.27 -4.72
CA THR A 216 -9.36 -32.46 -4.98
C THR A 216 -9.93 -33.48 -5.97
N ALA A 217 -11.26 -33.56 -6.09
CA ALA A 217 -11.95 -34.35 -7.13
C ALA A 217 -11.86 -33.74 -8.54
N GLN A 218 -11.67 -32.42 -8.67
CA GLN A 218 -11.56 -31.75 -9.97
C GLN A 218 -10.31 -32.20 -10.74
N ILE A 219 -9.20 -32.44 -10.03
CA ILE A 219 -7.94 -32.97 -10.61
C ILE A 219 -7.88 -34.51 -10.69
N GLY A 220 -8.91 -35.23 -10.22
CA GLY A 220 -8.97 -36.69 -10.26
C GLY A 220 -8.13 -37.42 -9.19
N ALA A 221 -8.02 -36.86 -7.97
CA ALA A 221 -7.37 -37.56 -6.85
C ALA A 221 -8.11 -38.85 -6.37
N PRO A 222 -9.46 -38.93 -6.35
CA PRO A 222 -10.17 -40.16 -5.96
C PRO A 222 -9.82 -41.39 -6.81
N GLU A 223 -9.60 -41.18 -8.11
CA GLU A 223 -9.20 -42.20 -9.07
C GLU A 223 -7.77 -42.70 -8.81
N ALA A 224 -6.86 -41.81 -8.39
CA ALA A 224 -5.52 -42.19 -7.94
C ALA A 224 -5.58 -43.10 -6.71
N TRP A 225 -6.37 -42.72 -5.70
CA TRP A 225 -6.56 -43.53 -4.48
C TRP A 225 -7.19 -44.89 -4.81
N ALA A 226 -8.16 -44.93 -5.74
CA ALA A 226 -8.77 -46.17 -6.21
C ALA A 226 -7.80 -47.08 -6.98
N ALA A 227 -6.79 -46.51 -7.64
CA ALA A 227 -5.68 -47.23 -8.26
C ALA A 227 -4.57 -47.64 -7.27
N GLY A 228 -4.73 -47.33 -5.98
CA GLY A 228 -3.78 -47.67 -4.92
C GLY A 228 -2.66 -46.66 -4.67
N TYR A 229 -2.73 -45.47 -5.27
CA TYR A 229 -1.73 -44.41 -5.09
C TYR A 229 -2.29 -43.25 -4.26
N ASP A 230 -1.62 -42.93 -3.16
CA ASP A 230 -2.00 -41.92 -2.17
C ASP A 230 -0.81 -41.11 -1.64
N GLY A 231 0.40 -41.30 -2.18
CA GLY A 231 1.64 -40.70 -1.70
C GLY A 231 2.33 -41.47 -0.55
N THR A 232 1.83 -42.64 -0.13
CA THR A 232 2.48 -43.45 0.90
C THR A 232 3.93 -43.75 0.55
N GLY A 233 4.85 -43.36 1.44
CA GLY A 233 6.30 -43.50 1.29
C GLY A 233 7.04 -42.21 0.94
N VAL A 234 6.32 -41.22 0.38
CA VAL A 234 6.90 -39.97 -0.12
C VAL A 234 6.89 -38.86 0.95
N LYS A 235 7.92 -38.02 0.94
CA LYS A 235 8.04 -36.83 1.78
C LYS A 235 7.78 -35.53 1.01
N VAL A 236 6.81 -34.76 1.49
CA VAL A 236 6.52 -33.41 1.00
C VAL A 236 6.88 -32.38 2.07
N ALA A 237 7.69 -31.38 1.73
CA ALA A 237 7.90 -30.21 2.56
C ALA A 237 6.87 -29.13 2.29
N VAL A 238 6.37 -28.50 3.35
CA VAL A 238 5.50 -27.32 3.32
C VAL A 238 6.25 -26.21 4.04
N LEU A 239 6.64 -25.18 3.28
CA LEU A 239 7.45 -24.07 3.74
C LEU A 239 6.58 -22.81 3.84
N ASP A 240 6.08 -22.54 5.05
CA ASP A 240 4.86 -21.76 5.24
C ASP A 240 4.76 -21.11 6.65
N THR A 241 3.56 -20.76 7.15
CA THR A 241 3.27 -20.19 8.49
C THR A 241 3.40 -21.20 9.64
N GLY A 242 3.82 -22.43 9.37
CA GLY A 242 3.80 -23.56 10.30
C GLY A 242 2.72 -24.58 9.93
N VAL A 243 2.60 -25.66 10.69
CA VAL A 243 1.56 -26.68 10.48
C VAL A 243 1.06 -27.19 11.83
N ASP A 244 -0.24 -27.11 12.08
CA ASP A 244 -0.90 -27.68 13.24
C ASP A 244 -1.04 -29.21 13.09
N GLY A 245 -0.01 -29.93 13.53
CA GLY A 245 -0.02 -31.39 13.63
C GLY A 245 -0.95 -31.98 14.70
N THR A 246 -1.73 -31.16 15.42
CA THR A 246 -2.77 -31.61 16.36
C THR A 246 -4.17 -31.64 15.73
N HIS A 247 -4.36 -31.03 14.56
CA HIS A 247 -5.61 -31.17 13.81
C HIS A 247 -5.80 -32.63 13.37
N PRO A 248 -6.98 -33.27 13.54
CA PRO A 248 -7.13 -34.73 13.34
C PRO A 248 -6.80 -35.21 11.91
N ASP A 249 -6.94 -34.35 10.89
CA ASP A 249 -6.55 -34.71 9.53
C ASP A 249 -5.03 -34.87 9.34
N LEU A 250 -4.23 -34.20 10.18
CA LEU A 250 -2.77 -34.12 10.14
C LEU A 250 -2.08 -34.84 11.31
N GLU A 251 -2.84 -35.41 12.24
CA GLU A 251 -2.31 -36.12 13.41
C GLU A 251 -1.32 -37.21 12.98
N GLY A 252 -0.11 -37.18 13.54
CA GLY A 252 0.95 -38.13 13.24
C GLY A 252 1.54 -38.05 11.82
N ARG A 253 1.24 -37.01 11.02
CA ARG A 253 1.74 -36.86 9.63
C ARG A 253 3.05 -36.13 9.47
N ILE A 254 3.44 -35.32 10.45
CA ILE A 254 4.66 -34.51 10.41
C ILE A 254 5.85 -35.34 10.89
N ASP A 255 6.85 -35.56 10.03
CA ASP A 255 8.11 -36.24 10.35
C ASP A 255 9.11 -35.29 11.02
N ALA A 256 9.13 -34.03 10.60
CA ALA A 256 10.03 -33.00 11.11
C ALA A 256 9.36 -31.63 11.06
N ALA A 257 9.58 -30.81 12.08
CA ALA A 257 9.12 -29.42 12.14
C ALA A 257 10.26 -28.51 12.60
N LYS A 258 10.44 -27.35 11.96
CA LYS A 258 11.44 -26.34 12.35
C LYS A 258 11.02 -24.94 11.93
N ASN A 259 11.31 -23.95 12.79
CA ASN A 259 11.07 -22.54 12.51
C ASN A 259 12.31 -21.88 11.88
N PHE A 260 12.06 -21.06 10.86
CA PHE A 260 12.99 -20.23 10.10
C PHE A 260 12.53 -18.77 10.01
N SER A 261 11.30 -18.44 10.42
CA SER A 261 10.82 -17.07 10.64
C SER A 261 11.42 -16.46 11.93
N GLU A 262 10.92 -15.29 12.35
CA GLU A 262 11.24 -14.67 13.65
C GLU A 262 10.18 -14.97 14.74
N ALA A 263 9.20 -15.85 14.47
CA ALA A 263 8.25 -16.30 15.49
C ALA A 263 8.94 -17.09 16.63
N ALA A 264 8.23 -17.30 17.75
CA ALA A 264 8.81 -17.95 18.92
C ALA A 264 8.96 -19.49 18.79
N ASP A 265 8.11 -20.12 17.97
CA ASP A 265 7.96 -21.58 17.86
C ASP A 265 7.50 -21.97 16.44
N THR A 266 7.04 -23.21 16.24
CA THR A 266 6.51 -23.72 14.96
C THR A 266 4.98 -23.70 14.87
N VAL A 267 4.28 -23.04 15.81
CA VAL A 267 2.81 -23.06 15.86
C VAL A 267 2.25 -22.20 14.71
N ASP A 268 1.22 -22.72 14.06
CA ASP A 268 0.52 -21.98 13.00
C ASP A 268 -0.60 -21.11 13.57
N ARG A 269 -0.25 -19.86 13.92
CA ARG A 269 -1.19 -18.84 14.42
C ARG A 269 -1.95 -18.10 13.32
N VAL A 270 -1.53 -18.30 12.07
CA VAL A 270 -2.17 -17.74 10.89
C VAL A 270 -3.25 -18.70 10.41
N GLY A 271 -2.89 -19.97 10.24
CA GLY A 271 -3.76 -21.05 9.72
C GLY A 271 -3.43 -21.46 8.29
N HIS A 272 -2.60 -20.67 7.59
CA HIS A 272 -2.29 -20.86 6.18
C HIS A 272 -1.55 -22.17 5.90
N GLY A 273 -0.39 -22.38 6.51
CA GLY A 273 0.45 -23.56 6.28
C GLY A 273 -0.22 -24.86 6.73
N THR A 274 -1.06 -24.83 7.77
CA THR A 274 -1.91 -25.96 8.17
C THR A 274 -2.90 -26.33 7.07
N HIS A 275 -3.53 -25.33 6.46
CA HIS A 275 -4.41 -25.57 5.33
C HIS A 275 -3.63 -26.18 4.15
N VAL A 276 -2.54 -25.55 3.71
CA VAL A 276 -1.68 -26.05 2.61
C VAL A 276 -1.26 -27.49 2.84
N ALA A 277 -0.75 -27.80 4.04
CA ALA A 277 -0.38 -29.15 4.45
C ALA A 277 -1.55 -30.14 4.42
N SER A 278 -2.76 -29.70 4.78
CA SER A 278 -3.96 -30.52 4.69
C SER A 278 -4.50 -30.67 3.27
N THR A 279 -4.27 -29.73 2.35
CA THR A 279 -4.54 -29.92 0.90
C THR A 279 -3.55 -30.91 0.28
N VAL A 280 -2.29 -30.91 0.72
CA VAL A 280 -1.31 -31.94 0.31
C VAL A 280 -1.70 -33.30 0.89
N ALA A 281 -1.67 -33.48 2.23
CA ALA A 281 -1.65 -34.80 2.87
C ALA A 281 -2.70 -35.00 3.99
N GLY A 282 -3.67 -34.10 4.11
CA GLY A 282 -4.75 -34.22 5.10
C GLY A 282 -5.58 -35.47 4.88
N SER A 283 -5.70 -36.32 5.91
CA SER A 283 -6.42 -37.60 5.83
C SER A 283 -7.95 -37.46 5.70
N GLY A 284 -8.50 -36.27 5.97
CA GLY A 284 -9.93 -36.01 6.01
C GLY A 284 -10.65 -36.63 7.23
N ALA A 285 -9.92 -37.15 8.22
CA ALA A 285 -10.48 -37.87 9.37
C ALA A 285 -11.58 -37.10 10.11
N HIS A 286 -11.41 -35.80 10.36
CA HIS A 286 -12.39 -34.96 11.07
C HIS A 286 -13.70 -34.78 10.29
N SER A 287 -13.66 -34.93 8.96
CA SER A 287 -14.82 -34.83 8.06
C SER A 287 -15.29 -36.16 7.45
N GLY A 288 -14.84 -37.30 7.98
CA GLY A 288 -15.20 -38.62 7.46
C GLY A 288 -14.68 -38.89 6.04
N GLY A 289 -13.56 -38.25 5.66
CA GLY A 289 -12.92 -38.34 4.35
C GLY A 289 -13.40 -37.33 3.31
N LYS A 290 -14.34 -36.44 3.65
CA LYS A 290 -14.93 -35.44 2.73
C LYS A 290 -13.91 -34.38 2.27
N TYR A 291 -13.04 -33.94 3.17
CA TYR A 291 -12.05 -32.88 2.93
C TYR A 291 -10.62 -33.44 2.93
N LYS A 292 -10.45 -34.59 2.27
CA LYS A 292 -9.17 -35.28 2.13
C LYS A 292 -8.28 -34.56 1.10
N GLY A 293 -7.02 -34.32 1.48
CA GLY A 293 -5.96 -33.81 0.62
C GLY A 293 -5.56 -34.80 -0.48
N VAL A 294 -4.78 -34.34 -1.46
CA VAL A 294 -4.49 -35.09 -2.69
C VAL A 294 -3.64 -36.34 -2.45
N ALA A 295 -2.62 -36.26 -1.61
CA ALA A 295 -1.70 -37.34 -1.24
C ALA A 295 -1.84 -37.74 0.23
N PRO A 296 -2.97 -38.35 0.64
CA PRO A 296 -3.32 -38.63 2.03
C PRO A 296 -2.52 -39.80 2.66
N GLY A 297 -1.53 -40.37 1.98
CA GLY A 297 -0.54 -41.30 2.51
C GLY A 297 0.84 -40.67 2.76
N ALA A 298 1.09 -39.47 2.21
CA ALA A 298 2.39 -38.81 2.30
C ALA A 298 2.78 -38.38 3.72
N ARG A 299 4.09 -38.20 3.93
CA ARG A 299 4.71 -37.66 5.14
C ARG A 299 5.05 -36.19 4.94
N LEU A 300 4.92 -35.37 5.99
CA LEU A 300 5.12 -33.93 5.92
C LEU A 300 6.38 -33.47 6.63
N ILE A 301 7.10 -32.52 6.03
CA ILE A 301 8.15 -31.73 6.66
C ILE A 301 7.64 -30.29 6.78
N SER A 302 7.48 -29.79 8.00
CA SER A 302 6.98 -28.43 8.27
C SER A 302 8.14 -27.47 8.49
N GLY A 303 8.38 -26.57 7.53
CA GLY A 303 9.25 -25.42 7.73
C GLY A 303 8.41 -24.18 7.97
N LYS A 304 8.39 -23.63 9.20
CA LYS A 304 7.77 -22.32 9.43
C LYS A 304 8.71 -21.23 8.93
N VAL A 305 8.59 -20.83 7.67
CA VAL A 305 9.36 -19.74 7.06
C VAL A 305 8.64 -18.40 7.20
N LEU A 306 7.32 -18.43 7.43
CA LEU A 306 6.45 -17.26 7.64
C LEU A 306 6.09 -17.10 9.12
N ASP A 307 6.06 -15.85 9.61
CA ASP A 307 5.83 -15.49 11.01
C ASP A 307 4.35 -15.61 11.43
N ASP A 308 4.03 -15.13 12.63
CA ASP A 308 2.68 -15.20 13.20
C ASP A 308 1.75 -14.06 12.72
N GLU A 309 2.23 -13.19 11.83
CA GLU A 309 1.45 -12.14 11.17
C GLU A 309 1.06 -12.53 9.73
N GLY A 310 1.46 -13.72 9.25
CA GLY A 310 1.19 -14.25 7.91
C GLY A 310 2.42 -14.43 7.03
N PHE A 311 3.54 -13.78 7.38
CA PHE A 311 4.49 -13.37 6.36
C PHE A 311 5.94 -13.74 6.71
N GLY A 312 6.81 -13.93 5.71
CA GLY A 312 8.19 -14.36 5.99
C GLY A 312 9.25 -13.87 5.02
N GLU A 313 10.45 -13.93 5.57
CA GLU A 313 11.70 -13.43 5.04
C GLU A 313 12.23 -14.37 3.94
N GLU A 314 12.68 -13.80 2.83
CA GLU A 314 13.31 -14.50 1.69
C GLU A 314 14.50 -15.34 2.21
N SER A 315 15.21 -14.83 3.21
CA SER A 315 16.28 -15.53 3.91
C SER A 315 15.82 -16.76 4.71
N GLY A 316 14.64 -16.66 5.32
CA GLY A 316 13.99 -17.77 6.02
C GLY A 316 13.48 -18.84 5.06
N VAL A 317 12.99 -18.43 3.89
CA VAL A 317 12.55 -19.33 2.81
C VAL A 317 13.74 -20.12 2.25
N ILE A 318 14.84 -19.47 1.88
CA ILE A 318 16.06 -20.14 1.37
C ILE A 318 16.59 -21.16 2.39
N ALA A 319 16.76 -20.75 3.66
CA ALA A 319 17.24 -21.64 4.71
C ALA A 319 16.27 -22.81 5.00
N GLY A 320 14.96 -22.57 4.86
CA GLY A 320 13.92 -23.60 4.95
C GLY A 320 13.98 -24.61 3.80
N ALA A 321 14.20 -24.14 2.57
CA ALA A 321 14.34 -24.96 1.36
C ALA A 321 15.58 -25.87 1.43
N GLN A 322 16.75 -25.30 1.75
CA GLN A 322 17.98 -26.06 1.94
C GLN A 322 17.81 -27.16 3.02
N TRP A 323 17.15 -26.84 4.14
CA TRP A 323 16.88 -27.82 5.19
C TRP A 323 15.87 -28.88 4.77
N ALA A 324 14.79 -28.52 4.07
CA ALA A 324 13.78 -29.46 3.59
C ALA A 324 14.38 -30.52 2.66
N VAL A 325 15.19 -30.11 1.69
CA VAL A 325 15.95 -31.02 0.82
C VAL A 325 16.89 -31.90 1.67
N ALA A 326 17.58 -31.34 2.66
CA ALA A 326 18.43 -32.09 3.59
C ALA A 326 17.67 -33.01 4.59
N GLN A 327 16.34 -32.91 4.71
CA GLN A 327 15.49 -33.89 5.41
C GLN A 327 14.95 -34.99 4.48
N GLY A 328 15.32 -34.94 3.20
CA GLY A 328 14.86 -35.87 2.16
C GLY A 328 13.45 -35.56 1.68
N ALA A 329 13.08 -34.28 1.51
CA ALA A 329 11.87 -33.91 0.79
C ALA A 329 12.03 -34.19 -0.72
N GLU A 330 11.09 -34.93 -1.30
CA GLU A 330 11.02 -35.20 -2.75
C GLU A 330 10.21 -34.12 -3.47
N VAL A 331 9.31 -33.45 -2.75
CA VAL A 331 8.51 -32.32 -3.22
C VAL A 331 8.57 -31.21 -2.18
N VAL A 332 8.78 -29.96 -2.62
CA VAL A 332 8.81 -28.77 -1.76
C VAL A 332 7.75 -27.79 -2.24
N ASN A 333 6.71 -27.59 -1.42
CA ASN A 333 5.62 -26.67 -1.67
C ASN A 333 5.96 -25.27 -1.13
N LEU A 334 5.99 -24.27 -2.02
CA LEU A 334 6.14 -22.85 -1.70
C LEU A 334 4.86 -22.10 -2.11
N SER A 335 3.92 -22.00 -1.17
CA SER A 335 2.63 -21.30 -1.34
C SER A 335 2.77 -19.78 -1.13
N LEU A 336 3.87 -19.21 -1.62
CA LEU A 336 4.36 -17.86 -1.35
C LEU A 336 5.04 -17.25 -2.58
N GLY A 337 5.26 -15.93 -2.56
CA GLY A 337 6.06 -15.23 -3.56
C GLY A 337 6.11 -13.71 -3.33
N GLY A 338 6.98 -13.02 -4.08
CA GLY A 338 7.15 -11.57 -4.10
C GLY A 338 7.40 -11.03 -5.51
N PRO A 339 7.62 -9.70 -5.68
CA PRO A 339 7.81 -9.09 -6.99
C PRO A 339 9.07 -9.58 -7.71
N ASP A 340 8.91 -9.97 -8.97
CA ASP A 340 9.97 -10.33 -9.92
C ASP A 340 10.72 -9.08 -10.46
N SER A 341 11.95 -9.22 -10.91
CA SER A 341 12.76 -8.17 -11.56
C SER A 341 13.81 -8.78 -12.50
N PRO A 342 14.17 -8.16 -13.64
CA PRO A 342 14.99 -8.81 -14.67
C PRO A 342 16.36 -9.32 -14.16
N GLY A 343 16.62 -10.61 -14.40
CA GLY A 343 17.81 -11.36 -13.99
C GLY A 343 17.67 -12.02 -12.61
N ASP A 344 17.94 -13.33 -12.56
CA ASP A 344 17.72 -14.25 -11.43
C ASP A 344 17.96 -13.64 -10.04
N ASP A 345 16.94 -13.61 -9.20
CA ASP A 345 17.01 -13.13 -7.82
C ASP A 345 17.52 -14.21 -6.82
N PRO A 346 17.80 -13.85 -5.55
CA PRO A 346 18.28 -14.78 -4.53
C PRO A 346 17.39 -16.03 -4.31
N LEU A 347 16.07 -15.90 -4.38
CA LEU A 347 15.14 -17.02 -4.23
C LEU A 347 15.10 -17.90 -5.48
N GLU A 348 15.18 -17.30 -6.66
CA GLU A 348 15.22 -18.04 -7.93
C GLU A 348 16.51 -18.85 -8.07
N GLN A 349 17.67 -18.23 -7.82
CA GLN A 349 18.96 -18.90 -7.80
C GLN A 349 18.95 -20.09 -6.81
N ALA A 350 18.40 -19.90 -5.62
CA ALA A 350 18.30 -20.97 -4.62
C ALA A 350 17.37 -22.12 -5.06
N VAL A 351 16.26 -21.84 -5.77
CA VAL A 351 15.36 -22.87 -6.29
C VAL A 351 16.00 -23.65 -7.44
N ASP A 352 16.66 -22.98 -8.37
CA ASP A 352 17.29 -23.63 -9.52
C ASP A 352 18.54 -24.43 -9.09
N GLU A 353 19.38 -23.90 -8.17
CA GLU A 353 20.48 -24.66 -7.57
C GLU A 353 20.01 -25.90 -6.79
N LEU A 354 18.97 -25.77 -5.95
CA LEU A 354 18.46 -26.92 -5.17
C LEU A 354 17.75 -27.95 -6.05
N SER A 355 17.10 -27.53 -7.13
CA SER A 355 16.50 -28.43 -8.12
C SER A 355 17.57 -29.20 -8.91
N ALA A 356 18.67 -28.55 -9.28
CA ALA A 356 19.76 -29.16 -10.04
C ALA A 356 20.71 -30.02 -9.19
N SER A 357 20.88 -29.70 -7.90
CA SER A 357 21.78 -30.42 -6.98
C SER A 357 21.10 -31.56 -6.20
N SER A 358 19.79 -31.74 -6.33
CA SER A 358 19.02 -32.80 -5.67
C SER A 358 18.12 -33.54 -6.68
N SER A 359 17.10 -34.24 -6.18
CA SER A 359 16.01 -34.78 -7.02
C SER A 359 14.65 -34.18 -6.65
N ALA A 360 14.62 -33.19 -5.75
CA ALA A 360 13.40 -32.58 -5.25
C ALA A 360 12.70 -31.72 -6.30
N LEU A 361 11.37 -31.74 -6.32
CA LEU A 361 10.55 -30.85 -7.13
C LEU A 361 10.06 -29.66 -6.31
N PHE A 362 10.49 -28.45 -6.67
CA PHE A 362 9.91 -27.22 -6.14
C PHE A 362 8.61 -26.89 -6.88
N VAL A 363 7.51 -26.82 -6.14
CA VAL A 363 6.16 -26.50 -6.63
C VAL A 363 5.76 -25.17 -6.00
N ILE A 364 5.53 -24.15 -6.83
CA ILE A 364 5.51 -22.75 -6.39
C ILE A 364 4.27 -22.03 -6.92
N ALA A 365 3.69 -21.14 -6.11
CA ALA A 365 2.60 -20.27 -6.53
C ALA A 365 3.04 -19.29 -7.64
N ALA A 366 2.17 -19.01 -8.61
CA ALA A 366 2.45 -18.02 -9.65
C ALA A 366 2.42 -16.56 -9.14
N GLY A 367 1.69 -16.30 -8.04
CA GLY A 367 1.35 -14.95 -7.55
C GLY A 367 -0.15 -14.64 -7.68
N ASN A 368 -0.59 -13.55 -7.05
CA ASN A 368 -2.00 -13.16 -6.98
C ASN A 368 -2.25 -11.73 -7.52
N ASP A 369 -1.36 -11.25 -8.39
CA ASP A 369 -1.34 -9.87 -8.92
C ASP A 369 -1.89 -9.77 -10.36
N GLY A 370 -2.60 -10.81 -10.84
CA GLY A 370 -3.36 -10.79 -12.09
C GLY A 370 -4.53 -9.79 -12.05
N PRO A 371 -5.16 -9.47 -13.20
CA PRO A 371 -5.13 -10.21 -14.47
C PRO A 371 -4.13 -9.67 -15.52
N ALA A 372 -3.26 -8.73 -15.18
CA ALA A 372 -2.27 -8.18 -16.11
C ALA A 372 -1.17 -9.20 -16.46
N ALA A 373 -0.60 -9.10 -17.66
CA ALA A 373 0.61 -9.82 -18.04
C ALA A 373 1.85 -9.20 -17.37
N GLY A 374 2.92 -9.99 -17.20
CA GLY A 374 4.13 -9.54 -16.49
C GLY A 374 3.99 -9.53 -14.96
N THR A 375 3.15 -10.41 -14.40
CA THR A 375 2.76 -10.42 -12.98
C THR A 375 3.15 -11.69 -12.24
N VAL A 376 3.83 -12.64 -12.88
CA VAL A 376 4.44 -13.79 -12.18
C VAL A 376 5.52 -13.29 -11.24
N GLY A 377 5.49 -13.73 -9.98
CA GLY A 377 6.45 -13.35 -8.95
C GLY A 377 7.52 -14.39 -8.68
N SER A 378 8.65 -13.97 -8.10
CA SER A 378 9.69 -14.85 -7.56
C SER A 378 9.21 -15.56 -6.28
N PRO A 379 9.56 -16.83 -6.02
CA PRO A 379 10.38 -17.72 -6.85
C PRO A 379 9.61 -18.46 -7.97
N GLY A 380 8.35 -18.11 -8.22
CA GLY A 380 7.55 -18.69 -9.31
C GLY A 380 8.06 -18.38 -10.71
N SER A 381 8.90 -17.37 -10.88
CA SER A 381 9.60 -17.04 -12.13
C SER A 381 10.75 -18.00 -12.47
N ALA A 382 11.39 -18.62 -11.47
CA ALA A 382 12.56 -19.52 -11.61
C ALA A 382 12.37 -20.68 -12.62
N ALA A 383 13.42 -21.06 -13.34
CA ALA A 383 13.30 -21.94 -14.50
C ALA A 383 12.95 -23.39 -14.12
N ALA A 384 13.55 -23.93 -13.05
CA ALA A 384 13.31 -25.29 -12.60
C ALA A 384 11.95 -25.45 -11.88
N ALA A 385 11.48 -24.40 -11.19
CA ALA A 385 10.21 -24.40 -10.46
C ALA A 385 9.04 -24.91 -11.31
N LEU A 386 8.17 -25.74 -10.73
CA LEU A 386 6.85 -26.06 -11.28
C LEU A 386 5.86 -25.00 -10.79
N THR A 387 5.64 -23.98 -11.61
CA THR A 387 4.86 -22.80 -11.21
C THR A 387 3.39 -22.98 -11.52
N VAL A 388 2.54 -22.67 -10.54
CA VAL A 388 1.12 -23.04 -10.53
C VAL A 388 0.21 -21.80 -10.52
N GLY A 389 -0.54 -21.61 -11.61
CA GLY A 389 -1.65 -20.65 -11.66
C GLY A 389 -2.97 -21.22 -11.12
N ALA A 390 -3.96 -20.36 -10.88
CA ALA A 390 -5.24 -20.73 -10.28
C ALA A 390 -6.39 -20.75 -11.29
N VAL A 391 -7.22 -21.80 -11.22
CA VAL A 391 -8.57 -21.82 -11.82
C VAL A 391 -9.66 -21.92 -10.76
N ASP A 392 -10.90 -21.67 -11.15
CA ASP A 392 -12.10 -21.94 -10.35
C ASP A 392 -12.65 -23.36 -10.54
N ARG A 393 -13.79 -23.64 -9.90
CA ARG A 393 -14.50 -24.94 -9.98
C ARG A 393 -15.07 -25.26 -11.39
N THR A 394 -14.95 -24.37 -12.36
CA THR A 394 -15.40 -24.54 -13.75
C THR A 394 -14.23 -24.68 -14.76
N ASP A 395 -12.98 -24.75 -14.27
CA ASP A 395 -11.74 -24.67 -15.05
C ASP A 395 -11.51 -23.30 -15.75
N ALA A 396 -12.18 -22.24 -15.28
CA ALA A 396 -11.93 -20.87 -15.72
C ALA A 396 -10.76 -20.24 -14.92
N MET A 397 -9.91 -19.45 -15.58
CA MET A 397 -8.80 -18.75 -14.90
C MET A 397 -9.32 -17.82 -13.80
N ALA A 398 -8.66 -17.83 -12.64
CA ALA A 398 -8.92 -16.82 -11.62
C ALA A 398 -8.43 -15.44 -12.09
N ASP A 399 -9.22 -14.39 -11.86
CA ASP A 399 -8.82 -13.02 -12.23
C ASP A 399 -7.51 -12.60 -11.54
N PHE A 400 -7.34 -12.94 -10.26
CA PHE A 400 -6.13 -12.68 -9.50
C PHE A 400 -4.92 -13.51 -9.93
N SER A 401 -5.09 -14.63 -10.67
CA SER A 401 -3.97 -15.51 -10.99
C SER A 401 -2.95 -14.74 -11.82
N SER A 402 -1.76 -14.55 -11.26
CA SER A 402 -0.61 -13.94 -11.95
C SER A 402 -0.34 -14.62 -13.29
N ARG A 403 0.06 -13.81 -14.27
CA ARG A 403 0.22 -14.20 -15.67
C ARG A 403 1.59 -13.78 -16.17
N GLY A 404 2.20 -14.66 -16.96
CA GLY A 404 3.47 -14.39 -17.59
C GLY A 404 3.40 -13.25 -18.63
N PRO A 405 4.54 -12.91 -19.25
CA PRO A 405 5.85 -13.50 -18.99
C PRO A 405 6.42 -13.18 -17.59
N THR A 406 7.54 -13.79 -17.24
CA THR A 406 8.41 -13.26 -16.16
C THR A 406 9.01 -11.91 -16.57
N ALA A 407 9.72 -11.23 -15.68
CA ALA A 407 10.40 -9.96 -15.95
C ALA A 407 11.39 -10.04 -17.14
N ASP A 408 11.98 -11.22 -17.39
CA ASP A 408 12.87 -11.51 -18.52
C ASP A 408 12.17 -12.05 -19.79
N GLY A 409 10.83 -12.07 -19.84
CA GLY A 409 10.09 -12.56 -21.00
C GLY A 409 9.78 -14.07 -21.01
N SER A 410 10.11 -14.82 -19.95
CA SER A 410 10.00 -16.29 -19.94
C SER A 410 8.56 -16.79 -19.75
N LEU A 411 8.28 -17.99 -20.28
CA LEU A 411 6.96 -18.62 -20.24
C LEU A 411 6.65 -19.23 -18.85
N LYS A 412 5.76 -18.55 -18.12
CA LYS A 412 5.16 -18.99 -16.84
C LYS A 412 3.67 -18.61 -16.82
N PRO A 413 2.80 -19.26 -16.01
CA PRO A 413 3.07 -20.46 -15.20
C PRO A 413 3.29 -21.73 -16.06
N ASP A 414 3.72 -22.84 -15.46
CA ASP A 414 3.93 -24.12 -16.16
C ASP A 414 2.61 -24.91 -16.37
N LEU A 415 1.69 -24.81 -15.39
CA LEU A 415 0.33 -25.35 -15.43
C LEU A 415 -0.59 -24.62 -14.43
N THR A 416 -1.85 -25.04 -14.34
CA THR A 416 -2.79 -24.60 -13.30
C THR A 416 -3.33 -25.74 -12.44
N ALA A 417 -3.84 -25.38 -11.28
CA ALA A 417 -4.71 -26.23 -10.48
C ALA A 417 -5.85 -25.38 -9.90
N PRO A 418 -6.89 -26.01 -9.33
CA PRO A 418 -7.95 -25.26 -8.67
C PRO A 418 -7.32 -24.38 -7.57
N GLY A 419 -7.63 -23.07 -7.58
CA GLY A 419 -7.18 -22.08 -6.60
C GLY A 419 -8.29 -21.13 -6.11
N VAL A 420 -9.37 -20.93 -6.88
CA VAL A 420 -10.57 -20.23 -6.38
C VAL A 420 -11.43 -21.25 -5.64
N ASP A 421 -11.61 -20.99 -4.36
CA ASP A 421 -12.16 -21.88 -3.34
C ASP A 421 -11.55 -23.32 -3.33
N ILE A 422 -10.53 -23.60 -2.47
CA ILE A 422 -9.83 -24.90 -2.21
C ILE A 422 -9.87 -25.32 -0.74
N VAL A 423 -10.11 -26.57 -0.28
CA VAL A 423 -10.39 -26.80 1.17
C VAL A 423 -9.50 -27.79 1.88
N ALA A 424 -9.25 -27.48 3.16
CA ALA A 424 -8.52 -28.29 4.10
C ALA A 424 -8.65 -27.74 5.55
N ALA A 425 -7.93 -28.37 6.47
CA ALA A 425 -7.93 -28.11 7.91
C ALA A 425 -7.73 -26.64 8.29
N LYS A 426 -8.37 -26.24 9.40
CA LYS A 426 -8.11 -25.00 10.12
C LYS A 426 -7.20 -25.28 11.33
N ALA A 427 -6.10 -24.53 11.47
CA ALA A 427 -5.28 -24.56 12.68
C ALA A 427 -6.05 -24.12 13.93
N ALA A 428 -5.73 -24.69 15.09
CA ALA A 428 -6.36 -24.38 16.37
C ALA A 428 -6.17 -22.91 16.80
N GLU A 429 -4.98 -22.33 16.59
CA GLU A 429 -4.69 -20.91 16.82
C GLU A 429 -4.93 -20.03 15.58
N GLY A 430 -5.27 -20.63 14.42
CA GLY A 430 -5.38 -19.94 13.14
C GLY A 430 -6.46 -18.84 13.11
N THR A 431 -6.08 -17.68 12.59
CA THR A 431 -6.93 -16.48 12.45
C THR A 431 -7.45 -16.24 11.04
N GLU A 432 -6.79 -16.80 10.03
CA GLU A 432 -7.12 -16.58 8.63
C GLU A 432 -8.28 -17.49 8.17
N GLY A 433 -9.23 -16.88 7.47
CA GLY A 433 -10.24 -17.57 6.67
C GLY A 433 -11.66 -17.69 7.21
N ASP A 434 -12.58 -17.77 6.25
CA ASP A 434 -14.03 -17.86 6.45
C ASP A 434 -14.41 -19.26 6.92
N PRO A 435 -15.13 -19.44 8.05
CA PRO A 435 -15.53 -20.77 8.53
C PRO A 435 -16.39 -21.54 7.52
N ALA A 436 -15.89 -22.69 7.03
CA ALA A 436 -16.56 -23.53 6.02
C ALA A 436 -17.23 -24.78 6.63
N ALA A 437 -16.62 -25.37 7.66
CA ALA A 437 -17.20 -26.42 8.50
C ALA A 437 -16.50 -26.44 9.88
N ASP A 438 -16.96 -27.30 10.79
CA ASP A 438 -16.24 -27.56 12.04
C ASP A 438 -14.84 -28.12 11.72
N GLY A 439 -13.78 -27.40 12.09
CA GLY A 439 -12.39 -27.72 11.73
C GLY A 439 -11.91 -27.28 10.34
N TYR A 440 -12.70 -26.56 9.52
CA TYR A 440 -12.35 -26.26 8.11
C TYR A 440 -12.73 -24.82 7.68
N VAL A 441 -12.01 -24.24 6.71
CA VAL A 441 -12.14 -22.83 6.26
C VAL A 441 -12.18 -22.65 4.71
N SER A 442 -12.77 -21.52 4.25
CA SER A 442 -12.73 -20.92 2.88
C SER A 442 -11.98 -19.56 2.87
N MET A 443 -11.65 -18.98 1.70
CA MET A 443 -10.47 -18.16 1.31
C MET A 443 -10.53 -17.86 -0.25
N SER A 444 -9.40 -17.80 -1.00
CA SER A 444 -9.14 -18.10 -2.45
C SER A 444 -7.72 -17.63 -2.94
N GLY A 445 -6.88 -18.45 -3.61
CA GLY A 445 -5.52 -18.04 -4.06
C GLY A 445 -4.67 -19.08 -4.85
N THR A 446 -3.61 -18.64 -5.57
CA THR A 446 -2.65 -19.55 -6.27
C THR A 446 -1.84 -20.41 -5.32
N SER A 447 -1.59 -19.90 -4.12
CA SER A 447 -1.06 -20.62 -2.96
C SER A 447 -1.83 -21.91 -2.61
N MET A 448 -3.06 -22.09 -3.12
CA MET A 448 -3.88 -23.29 -2.87
C MET A 448 -4.06 -24.14 -4.13
N ALA A 449 -3.79 -23.58 -5.30
CA ALA A 449 -3.49 -24.37 -6.49
C ALA A 449 -2.21 -25.19 -6.28
N THR A 450 -1.16 -24.56 -5.75
CA THR A 450 0.16 -25.13 -5.46
C THR A 450 0.13 -26.50 -4.73
N PRO A 451 -0.53 -26.65 -3.56
CA PRO A 451 -0.56 -27.93 -2.83
C PRO A 451 -1.31 -29.07 -3.53
N HIS A 452 -2.22 -28.80 -4.47
CA HIS A 452 -2.75 -29.87 -5.32
C HIS A 452 -1.69 -30.50 -6.19
N VAL A 453 -0.85 -29.64 -6.77
CA VAL A 453 0.22 -30.04 -7.67
C VAL A 453 1.34 -30.70 -6.87
N ALA A 454 1.62 -30.24 -5.65
CA ALA A 454 2.55 -30.91 -4.73
C ALA A 454 2.06 -32.30 -4.31
N GLY A 455 0.76 -32.47 -4.01
CA GLY A 455 0.17 -33.78 -3.74
C GLY A 455 0.11 -34.69 -4.99
N ALA A 456 -0.18 -34.13 -6.16
CA ALA A 456 -0.13 -34.85 -7.43
C ALA A 456 1.30 -35.35 -7.74
N ALA A 457 2.30 -34.49 -7.53
CA ALA A 457 3.72 -34.84 -7.61
C ALA A 457 4.10 -35.97 -6.62
N ALA A 458 3.59 -35.92 -5.39
CA ALA A 458 3.85 -36.97 -4.40
C ALA A 458 3.22 -38.33 -4.77
N ILE A 459 2.04 -38.34 -5.41
CA ILE A 459 1.43 -39.55 -5.95
C ILE A 459 2.24 -40.11 -7.14
N LEU A 460 2.84 -39.25 -7.97
CA LEU A 460 3.74 -39.69 -9.04
C LEU A 460 5.05 -40.24 -8.49
N ALA A 461 5.66 -39.60 -7.48
CA ALA A 461 6.88 -40.08 -6.82
C ALA A 461 6.67 -41.47 -6.17
N GLN A 462 5.51 -41.71 -5.55
CA GLN A 462 5.16 -43.04 -5.00
C GLN A 462 5.15 -44.12 -6.08
N ARG A 463 4.63 -43.80 -7.27
CA ARG A 463 4.53 -44.72 -8.41
C ARG A 463 5.87 -44.89 -9.13
N HIS A 464 6.66 -43.83 -9.18
CA HIS A 464 7.91 -43.72 -9.93
C HIS A 464 9.03 -43.18 -9.02
N PRO A 465 9.50 -43.96 -8.03
CA PRO A 465 10.56 -43.55 -7.11
C PRO A 465 11.95 -43.46 -7.78
N ASP A 466 12.03 -43.76 -9.08
CA ASP A 466 13.18 -43.54 -9.96
C ASP A 466 13.16 -42.19 -10.70
N TRP A 467 12.08 -41.41 -10.59
CA TRP A 467 11.94 -40.13 -11.30
C TRP A 467 12.46 -38.95 -10.47
N THR A 468 13.24 -38.08 -11.11
CA THR A 468 13.63 -36.77 -10.58
C THR A 468 12.44 -35.80 -10.59
N GLY A 469 12.55 -34.71 -9.83
CA GLY A 469 11.58 -33.61 -9.87
C GLY A 469 11.33 -33.06 -11.28
N GLU A 470 12.37 -32.93 -12.12
CA GLU A 470 12.25 -32.57 -13.53
C GLU A 470 11.32 -33.53 -14.30
N ARG A 471 11.45 -34.84 -14.07
CA ARG A 471 10.62 -35.87 -14.70
C ARG A 471 9.17 -35.84 -14.21
N ILE A 472 8.95 -35.57 -12.93
CA ILE A 472 7.62 -35.38 -12.35
C ILE A 472 6.97 -34.11 -12.91
N LYS A 473 7.72 -32.99 -12.99
CA LYS A 473 7.30 -31.73 -13.67
C LYS A 473 6.87 -32.02 -15.11
N ALA A 474 7.72 -32.69 -15.89
CA ALA A 474 7.44 -33.01 -17.28
C ALA A 474 6.21 -33.92 -17.46
N ALA A 475 5.95 -34.87 -16.55
CA ALA A 475 4.75 -35.71 -16.61
C ALA A 475 3.46 -34.94 -16.26
N LEU A 476 3.49 -34.07 -15.26
CA LEU A 476 2.34 -33.24 -14.86
C LEU A 476 1.96 -32.24 -15.97
N THR A 477 2.93 -31.57 -16.59
CA THR A 477 2.67 -30.66 -17.72
C THR A 477 2.25 -31.41 -18.99
N ALA A 478 2.88 -32.56 -19.29
CA ALA A 478 2.53 -33.39 -20.44
C ALA A 478 1.07 -33.85 -20.46
N SER A 479 0.53 -34.15 -19.28
CA SER A 479 -0.80 -34.74 -19.08
C SER A 479 -1.94 -33.74 -18.89
N ALA A 480 -1.62 -32.45 -18.69
CA ALA A 480 -2.57 -31.43 -18.27
C ALA A 480 -3.75 -31.21 -19.24
N LYS A 481 -4.94 -30.93 -18.66
CA LYS A 481 -6.20 -30.65 -19.35
C LYS A 481 -6.30 -29.16 -19.70
N PRO A 482 -6.21 -28.74 -20.97
CA PRO A 482 -6.26 -27.33 -21.34
C PRO A 482 -7.67 -26.74 -21.31
N THR A 483 -7.74 -25.43 -21.04
CA THR A 483 -8.90 -24.58 -21.31
C THR A 483 -8.70 -23.90 -22.66
N ALA A 484 -9.62 -24.10 -23.61
CA ALA A 484 -9.51 -23.55 -24.97
C ALA A 484 -9.65 -22.01 -24.97
N GLY A 485 -8.94 -21.33 -25.88
CA GLY A 485 -8.98 -19.86 -25.97
C GLY A 485 -8.19 -19.10 -24.89
N VAL A 486 -7.35 -19.79 -24.11
CA VAL A 486 -6.52 -19.19 -23.04
C VAL A 486 -5.04 -19.35 -23.38
N SER A 487 -4.29 -18.24 -23.36
CA SER A 487 -2.84 -18.25 -23.59
C SER A 487 -2.08 -19.07 -22.53
N ALA A 488 -1.01 -19.75 -22.92
CA ALA A 488 -0.12 -20.45 -21.98
C ALA A 488 0.57 -19.49 -20.98
N PHE A 489 0.69 -18.20 -21.30
CA PHE A 489 1.11 -17.20 -20.30
C PHE A 489 0.09 -16.99 -19.17
N ALA A 490 -1.12 -17.54 -19.28
CA ALA A 490 -2.10 -17.59 -18.18
C ALA A 490 -2.28 -19.02 -17.62
N GLN A 491 -2.43 -20.03 -18.47
CA GLN A 491 -2.75 -21.41 -18.03
C GLN A 491 -1.57 -22.40 -18.00
N GLY A 492 -0.39 -21.99 -18.47
CA GLY A 492 0.70 -22.92 -18.80
C GLY A 492 0.27 -23.95 -19.84
N THR A 493 0.53 -25.23 -19.55
CA THR A 493 0.09 -26.36 -20.39
C THR A 493 -1.40 -26.69 -20.28
N GLY A 494 -2.05 -26.26 -19.19
CA GLY A 494 -3.43 -26.57 -18.84
C GLY A 494 -3.58 -26.85 -17.34
N ARG A 495 -4.75 -27.32 -16.92
CA ARG A 495 -5.07 -27.67 -15.53
C ARG A 495 -4.69 -29.12 -15.22
N THR A 496 -4.15 -29.37 -14.02
CA THR A 496 -3.70 -30.69 -13.55
C THR A 496 -4.74 -31.80 -13.73
N ASP A 497 -4.34 -32.92 -14.34
CA ASP A 497 -5.13 -34.14 -14.55
C ASP A 497 -4.31 -35.34 -14.02
N LEU A 498 -4.52 -35.69 -12.75
CA LEU A 498 -3.75 -36.74 -12.07
C LEU A 498 -4.01 -38.16 -12.63
N PRO A 499 -5.23 -38.54 -13.06
CA PRO A 499 -5.47 -39.79 -13.77
C PRO A 499 -4.67 -39.92 -15.06
N ARG A 500 -4.59 -38.85 -15.88
CA ARG A 500 -3.70 -38.85 -17.07
C ARG A 500 -2.23 -38.88 -16.66
N ALA A 501 -1.82 -38.09 -15.67
CA ALA A 501 -0.43 -38.05 -15.19
C ALA A 501 0.06 -39.42 -14.71
N LEU A 502 -0.78 -40.16 -13.97
CA LEU A 502 -0.49 -41.54 -13.57
C LEU A 502 -0.36 -42.47 -14.78
N GLY A 503 -1.16 -42.29 -15.83
CA GLY A 503 -1.05 -43.05 -17.08
C GLY A 503 0.14 -42.67 -17.97
N GLN A 504 0.92 -41.64 -17.63
CA GLN A 504 1.78 -40.94 -18.58
C GLN A 504 3.11 -41.67 -18.85
N GLN A 505 3.14 -42.47 -19.92
CA GLN A 505 4.35 -43.16 -20.41
C GLN A 505 5.21 -42.32 -21.38
N LEU A 506 4.76 -41.13 -21.76
CA LEU A 506 5.41 -40.27 -22.74
C LEU A 506 5.61 -38.86 -22.15
N THR A 507 6.86 -38.41 -22.00
CA THR A 507 7.20 -37.08 -21.46
C THR A 507 8.09 -36.30 -22.42
N THR A 508 8.10 -34.97 -22.33
CA THR A 508 9.01 -34.10 -23.09
C THR A 508 10.06 -33.43 -22.22
N ASN A 509 11.25 -33.22 -22.79
CA ASN A 509 12.29 -32.35 -22.24
C ASN A 509 12.75 -31.35 -23.32
N PRO A 510 12.68 -30.02 -23.08
CA PRO A 510 12.08 -29.40 -21.90
C PRO A 510 10.55 -29.53 -21.87
N ALA A 511 9.96 -29.36 -20.69
CA ALA A 511 8.50 -29.40 -20.46
C ALA A 511 7.77 -28.18 -21.06
N THR A 512 8.48 -27.06 -21.20
CA THR A 512 8.01 -25.77 -21.74
C THR A 512 9.09 -25.14 -22.61
N LEU A 513 8.68 -24.38 -23.63
CA LEU A 513 9.50 -23.73 -24.63
C LEU A 513 9.12 -22.25 -24.75
N GLY A 514 9.65 -21.42 -23.85
CA GLY A 514 9.73 -19.98 -24.10
C GLY A 514 10.76 -19.69 -25.20
N PHE A 515 10.37 -18.91 -26.21
CA PHE A 515 11.27 -18.36 -27.23
C PHE A 515 11.69 -16.93 -26.82
N PRO A 516 12.82 -16.40 -27.33
CA PRO A 516 13.28 -15.06 -27.00
C PRO A 516 12.19 -14.00 -27.27
N ALA A 517 12.12 -12.98 -26.41
CA ALA A 517 11.29 -11.81 -26.66
C ALA A 517 11.82 -11.02 -27.85
N GLN A 518 10.92 -10.60 -28.75
CA GLN A 518 11.23 -9.91 -30.00
C GLN A 518 10.96 -8.41 -29.82
N GLN A 519 11.97 -7.58 -30.04
CA GLN A 519 11.97 -6.17 -29.66
C GLN A 519 11.54 -5.26 -30.80
N TRP A 520 10.68 -4.28 -30.50
CA TRP A 520 10.26 -3.26 -31.44
C TRP A 520 11.47 -2.52 -32.08
N PRO A 521 11.51 -2.23 -33.40
CA PRO A 521 10.45 -2.37 -34.40
C PRO A 521 10.48 -3.73 -35.12
N HIS A 522 10.79 -4.80 -34.39
CA HIS A 522 10.78 -6.19 -34.86
C HIS A 522 11.77 -6.45 -36.00
N THR A 523 12.95 -5.84 -35.91
CA THR A 523 14.09 -6.16 -36.81
C THR A 523 14.73 -7.52 -36.53
N ASP A 524 14.33 -8.14 -35.42
CA ASP A 524 14.67 -9.46 -34.91
C ASP A 524 13.56 -10.52 -35.15
N ASP A 525 12.41 -10.16 -35.75
CA ASP A 525 11.40 -11.10 -36.27
C ASP A 525 12.06 -12.05 -37.29
N GLN A 526 12.63 -13.14 -36.76
CA GLN A 526 13.40 -14.18 -37.44
C GLN A 526 13.03 -15.53 -36.82
N PRO A 527 12.78 -16.59 -37.62
CA PRO A 527 12.35 -17.89 -37.11
C PRO A 527 13.33 -18.52 -36.10
N ALA A 528 12.93 -18.54 -34.82
CA ALA A 528 13.71 -19.12 -33.74
C ALA A 528 13.32 -20.58 -33.54
N THR A 529 14.28 -21.51 -33.64
CA THR A 529 14.02 -22.97 -33.54
C THR A 529 14.59 -23.55 -32.25
N LYS A 530 13.78 -24.34 -31.52
CA LYS A 530 14.20 -25.10 -30.33
C LYS A 530 13.80 -26.58 -30.45
N THR A 531 14.64 -27.46 -29.94
CA THR A 531 14.41 -28.91 -29.94
C THR A 531 13.61 -29.33 -28.72
N VAL A 532 12.64 -30.23 -28.93
CA VAL A 532 11.96 -30.98 -27.87
C VAL A 532 12.31 -32.46 -28.00
N THR A 533 12.68 -33.09 -26.90
CA THR A 533 12.98 -34.52 -26.81
C THR A 533 11.82 -35.25 -26.19
N TYR A 534 11.13 -36.09 -26.96
CA TYR A 534 10.15 -37.03 -26.44
C TYR A 534 10.87 -38.27 -25.89
N ARG A 535 10.47 -38.72 -24.70
CA ARG A 535 10.90 -39.98 -24.08
C ARG A 535 9.69 -40.88 -23.87
N ASN A 536 9.74 -42.09 -24.41
CA ASN A 536 8.72 -43.13 -24.29
C ASN A 536 9.22 -44.22 -23.32
N ASP A 537 8.63 -44.28 -22.13
CA ASP A 537 8.91 -45.29 -21.11
C ASP A 537 7.99 -46.52 -21.23
N GLY A 538 7.16 -46.59 -22.29
CA GLY A 538 6.33 -47.74 -22.63
C GLY A 538 7.13 -48.87 -23.30
N ASP A 539 6.50 -50.06 -23.32
CA ASP A 539 7.02 -51.30 -23.91
C ASP A 539 6.82 -51.40 -25.44
N ARG A 540 6.01 -50.50 -26.01
CA ARG A 540 5.68 -50.42 -27.44
C ARG A 540 6.13 -49.08 -28.04
N PRO A 541 6.55 -49.05 -29.33
CA PRO A 541 6.78 -47.79 -30.03
C PRO A 541 5.47 -46.99 -30.15
N LEU A 542 5.58 -45.67 -30.06
CA LEU A 542 4.47 -44.73 -30.25
C LEU A 542 4.72 -43.89 -31.49
N THR A 543 3.81 -43.93 -32.46
CA THR A 543 3.76 -42.95 -33.56
C THR A 543 2.81 -41.84 -33.15
N LEU A 544 3.30 -40.60 -33.26
CA LEU A 544 2.69 -39.39 -32.75
C LEU A 544 2.47 -38.39 -33.88
N ASP A 545 1.24 -37.92 -34.07
CA ASP A 545 0.95 -36.77 -34.92
C ASP A 545 1.16 -35.49 -34.11
N LEU A 546 1.96 -34.56 -34.64
CA LEU A 546 2.41 -33.35 -33.94
C LEU A 546 1.73 -32.09 -34.52
N SER A 547 1.12 -31.29 -33.65
CA SER A 547 0.43 -30.04 -34.00
C SER A 547 0.69 -28.92 -33.00
N THR A 548 0.60 -27.68 -33.46
CA THR A 548 0.79 -26.47 -32.65
C THR A 548 -0.52 -25.68 -32.54
N GLU A 549 -0.80 -25.15 -31.35
CA GLU A 549 -1.97 -24.31 -31.04
C GLU A 549 -1.51 -23.24 -30.05
N ALA A 550 -1.79 -21.96 -30.32
CA ALA A 550 -1.44 -20.85 -29.43
C ALA A 550 -2.44 -19.69 -29.51
N TYR A 551 -2.52 -18.89 -28.44
CA TYR A 551 -3.43 -17.77 -28.27
C TYR A 551 -2.71 -16.53 -27.75
N GLY A 552 -3.18 -15.34 -28.14
CA GLY A 552 -2.82 -14.08 -27.49
C GLY A 552 -3.52 -13.90 -26.14
N GLU A 553 -3.12 -12.87 -25.40
CA GLU A 553 -3.73 -12.49 -24.11
C GLU A 553 -5.22 -12.12 -24.22
N ASP A 554 -5.68 -11.74 -25.42
CA ASP A 554 -7.08 -11.42 -25.73
C ASP A 554 -7.93 -12.65 -26.15
N GLY A 555 -7.36 -13.86 -26.06
CA GLY A 555 -7.99 -15.13 -26.40
C GLY A 555 -8.14 -15.40 -27.91
N LYS A 556 -7.63 -14.52 -28.79
CA LYS A 556 -7.58 -14.82 -30.23
C LYS A 556 -6.46 -15.82 -30.54
N PRO A 557 -6.62 -16.71 -31.54
CA PRO A 557 -5.52 -17.54 -32.03
C PRO A 557 -4.32 -16.71 -32.48
N ALA A 558 -3.12 -17.26 -32.30
CA ALA A 558 -1.90 -16.80 -32.93
C ALA A 558 -2.01 -16.86 -34.47
N ALA A 559 -1.14 -16.14 -35.18
CA ALA A 559 -1.12 -16.15 -36.64
C ALA A 559 -0.73 -17.53 -37.20
N GLU A 560 -1.28 -17.89 -38.37
CA GLU A 560 -0.88 -19.11 -39.08
C GLU A 560 0.61 -19.03 -39.45
N GLY A 561 1.37 -20.08 -39.13
CA GLY A 561 2.84 -20.09 -39.27
C GLY A 561 3.61 -19.57 -38.05
N MET A 562 2.97 -18.90 -37.07
CA MET A 562 3.68 -18.34 -35.91
C MET A 562 4.34 -19.41 -35.02
N PHE A 563 3.80 -20.63 -35.01
CA PHE A 563 4.45 -21.79 -34.41
C PHE A 563 4.33 -23.00 -35.35
N GLU A 564 5.45 -23.51 -35.84
CA GLU A 564 5.53 -24.75 -36.63
C GLU A 564 6.26 -25.86 -35.88
N VAL A 565 5.99 -27.11 -36.25
CA VAL A 565 6.70 -28.30 -35.75
C VAL A 565 7.14 -29.21 -36.90
N SER A 566 8.37 -29.73 -36.80
CA SER A 566 8.95 -30.65 -37.78
C SER A 566 9.71 -31.80 -37.08
N PRO A 567 9.47 -33.08 -37.46
CA PRO A 567 8.46 -33.53 -38.42
C PRO A 567 7.02 -33.41 -37.85
N LYS A 568 6.01 -33.35 -38.72
CA LYS A 568 4.58 -33.37 -38.29
C LYS A 568 4.10 -34.76 -37.83
N GLN A 569 4.91 -35.80 -37.99
CA GLN A 569 4.70 -37.13 -37.41
C GLN A 569 6.04 -37.69 -36.90
N LEU A 570 6.05 -38.20 -35.67
CA LEU A 570 7.26 -38.68 -34.99
C LEU A 570 7.01 -40.08 -34.39
N THR A 571 7.89 -41.04 -34.65
CA THR A 571 7.86 -42.35 -33.98
C THR A 571 8.92 -42.42 -32.89
N VAL A 572 8.48 -42.58 -31.64
CA VAL A 572 9.32 -42.72 -30.44
C VAL A 572 9.40 -44.21 -30.07
N PRO A 573 10.56 -44.88 -30.20
CA PRO A 573 10.67 -46.30 -29.89
C PRO A 573 10.41 -46.61 -28.41
N ALA A 574 10.09 -47.87 -28.10
CA ALA A 574 9.92 -48.34 -26.72
C ALA A 574 11.20 -48.14 -25.90
N GLY A 575 11.07 -47.66 -24.66
CA GLY A 575 12.20 -47.39 -23.75
C GLY A 575 13.24 -46.39 -24.27
N ALA A 576 12.88 -45.51 -25.22
CA ALA A 576 13.82 -44.69 -25.98
C ALA A 576 13.32 -43.23 -26.16
N THR A 577 14.15 -42.42 -26.81
CA THR A 577 13.88 -41.02 -27.11
C THR A 577 13.85 -40.73 -28.62
N ALA A 578 13.09 -39.73 -29.03
CA ALA A 578 13.13 -39.13 -30.36
C ALA A 578 12.86 -37.62 -30.29
N THR A 579 13.35 -36.85 -31.25
CA THR A 579 13.30 -35.38 -31.21
C THR A 579 12.41 -34.79 -32.29
N ALA A 580 11.75 -33.68 -31.96
CA ALA A 580 11.15 -32.76 -32.93
C ALA A 580 11.74 -31.36 -32.74
N GLN A 581 11.66 -30.54 -33.80
CA GLN A 581 12.00 -29.12 -33.76
C GLN A 581 10.70 -28.30 -33.75
N VAL A 582 10.61 -27.33 -32.84
CA VAL A 582 9.57 -26.30 -32.84
C VAL A 582 10.19 -24.98 -33.27
N THR A 583 9.58 -24.33 -34.24
CA THR A 583 10.00 -23.02 -34.74
C THR A 583 8.94 -21.99 -34.40
N ALA A 584 9.33 -20.88 -33.77
CA ALA A 584 8.48 -19.71 -33.56
C ALA A 584 8.87 -18.62 -34.56
N ASP A 585 7.90 -18.09 -35.31
CA ASP A 585 8.06 -16.95 -36.24
C ASP A 585 7.01 -15.88 -35.92
N SER A 586 7.40 -14.94 -35.08
CA SER A 586 6.62 -13.77 -34.70
C SER A 586 6.26 -12.87 -35.90
N GLY A 587 7.06 -12.88 -36.96
CA GLY A 587 6.83 -12.13 -38.21
C GLY A 587 5.69 -12.68 -39.08
N ALA A 588 5.16 -13.87 -38.77
CA ALA A 588 3.93 -14.38 -39.37
C ALA A 588 2.67 -13.56 -38.98
N GLY A 589 2.75 -12.74 -37.92
CA GLY A 589 1.68 -11.89 -37.43
C GLY A 589 2.01 -10.39 -37.45
N THR A 590 0.99 -9.56 -37.25
CA THR A 590 1.12 -8.09 -37.12
C THR A 590 0.55 -7.54 -35.81
N ALA A 591 0.15 -8.42 -34.89
CA ALA A 591 -0.23 -8.06 -33.54
C ALA A 591 1.00 -8.16 -32.61
N ASP A 592 1.11 -7.24 -31.67
CA ASP A 592 2.10 -7.27 -30.59
C ASP A 592 1.43 -7.87 -29.32
N GLY A 593 2.24 -8.34 -28.37
CA GLY A 593 1.80 -9.00 -27.12
C GLY A 593 2.39 -10.41 -26.93
N SER A 594 1.90 -11.12 -25.90
CA SER A 594 2.40 -12.45 -25.54
C SER A 594 1.53 -13.56 -26.15
N PHE A 595 2.11 -14.36 -27.04
CA PHE A 595 1.44 -15.49 -27.71
C PHE A 595 1.88 -16.80 -27.09
N GLY A 596 0.98 -17.47 -26.37
CA GLY A 596 1.27 -18.69 -25.61
C GLY A 596 0.32 -19.84 -25.95
N GLY A 597 0.83 -21.06 -25.97
CA GLY A 597 0.08 -22.24 -26.39
C GLY A 597 0.73 -23.56 -26.01
N ALA A 598 0.45 -24.61 -26.79
CA ALA A 598 1.13 -25.89 -26.68
C ALA A 598 1.44 -26.52 -28.04
N LEU A 599 2.59 -27.20 -28.09
CA LEU A 599 2.81 -28.33 -28.98
C LEU A 599 2.04 -29.52 -28.41
N THR A 600 1.12 -30.08 -29.19
CA THR A 600 0.38 -31.30 -28.86
C THR A 600 0.88 -32.47 -29.72
N ALA A 601 1.25 -33.57 -29.07
CA ALA A 601 1.53 -34.85 -29.70
C ALA A 601 0.37 -35.81 -29.45
N THR A 602 -0.17 -36.45 -30.48
CA THR A 602 -1.33 -37.36 -30.35
C THR A 602 -0.97 -38.76 -30.84
N ASP A 603 -1.12 -39.79 -30.00
CA ASP A 603 -0.94 -41.19 -30.42
C ASP A 603 -2.15 -41.75 -31.18
N GLY A 604 -1.97 -42.88 -31.88
CA GLY A 604 -3.02 -43.54 -32.65
C GLY A 604 -4.23 -44.05 -31.85
N ALA A 605 -4.24 -43.92 -30.52
CA ALA A 605 -5.40 -44.17 -29.66
C ALA A 605 -6.10 -42.87 -29.19
N GLY A 606 -5.64 -41.70 -29.64
CA GLY A 606 -6.12 -40.38 -29.22
C GLY A 606 -5.45 -39.84 -27.95
N THR A 607 -4.36 -40.45 -27.49
CA THR A 607 -3.66 -40.02 -26.28
C THR A 607 -2.80 -38.79 -26.56
N THR A 608 -3.14 -37.65 -25.95
CA THR A 608 -2.40 -36.39 -26.13
C THR A 608 -1.28 -36.18 -25.09
N VAL A 609 -0.20 -35.54 -25.53
CA VAL A 609 0.88 -34.97 -24.69
C VAL A 609 1.09 -33.51 -25.06
N ARG A 610 1.12 -32.61 -24.07
CA ARG A 610 1.27 -31.16 -24.28
C ARG A 610 2.64 -30.67 -23.78
N THR A 611 3.34 -29.89 -24.61
CA THR A 611 4.54 -29.14 -24.23
C THR A 611 4.21 -27.66 -24.40
N GLY A 612 4.37 -26.85 -23.34
CA GLY A 612 4.04 -25.42 -23.43
C GLY A 612 4.95 -24.72 -24.44
N ILE A 613 4.41 -23.81 -25.26
CA ILE A 613 5.18 -22.98 -26.19
C ILE A 613 4.77 -21.52 -26.03
N GLY A 614 5.70 -20.58 -26.18
CA GLY A 614 5.34 -19.16 -26.08
C GLY A 614 6.42 -18.22 -26.59
N VAL A 615 5.98 -17.09 -27.17
CA VAL A 615 6.84 -15.99 -27.62
C VAL A 615 6.21 -14.66 -27.19
N HIS A 616 7.03 -13.71 -26.75
CA HIS A 616 6.59 -12.34 -26.49
C HIS A 616 7.07 -11.44 -27.64
N ARG A 617 6.15 -10.68 -28.22
CA ARG A 617 6.43 -9.71 -29.29
C ARG A 617 6.17 -8.32 -28.72
N GLU A 618 7.23 -7.57 -28.45
CA GLU A 618 7.17 -6.32 -27.69
C GLU A 618 6.21 -5.31 -28.34
N ILE A 619 5.31 -4.73 -27.55
CA ILE A 619 4.48 -3.60 -28.00
C ILE A 619 5.36 -2.43 -28.44
N GLU A 620 4.85 -1.55 -29.31
CA GLU A 620 5.58 -0.37 -29.81
C GLU A 620 6.33 0.39 -28.69
N SER A 621 7.66 0.22 -28.63
CA SER A 621 8.54 0.61 -27.51
C SER A 621 9.86 1.19 -28.01
N TYR A 622 10.52 1.99 -27.18
CA TYR A 622 11.68 2.78 -27.58
C TYR A 622 12.68 2.99 -26.45
N ASP A 623 13.91 3.35 -26.85
CA ASP A 623 14.99 3.66 -25.93
C ASP A 623 14.93 5.13 -25.47
N LEU A 624 14.84 5.34 -24.16
CA LEU A 624 15.03 6.64 -23.52
C LEU A 624 16.43 6.70 -22.89
N THR A 625 17.38 7.27 -23.63
CA THR A 625 18.73 7.58 -23.11
C THR A 625 18.73 8.93 -22.41
N VAL A 626 19.19 9.01 -21.15
CA VAL A 626 19.24 10.27 -20.39
C VAL A 626 20.66 10.57 -19.92
N LYS A 627 21.26 11.61 -20.53
CA LYS A 627 22.59 12.14 -20.16
C LYS A 627 22.44 13.31 -19.19
N HIS A 628 23.15 13.28 -18.06
CA HIS A 628 23.09 14.35 -17.05
C HIS A 628 24.36 15.21 -17.07
N LEU A 629 24.21 16.54 -17.00
CA LEU A 629 25.33 17.50 -16.96
C LEU A 629 25.29 18.38 -15.70
N ASP A 630 26.44 18.52 -15.05
CA ASP A 630 26.64 19.34 -13.85
C ASP A 630 26.66 20.86 -14.15
N LEU A 631 26.84 21.69 -13.12
CA LEU A 631 26.92 23.15 -13.26
C LEU A 631 28.17 23.63 -14.02
N GLN A 632 29.17 22.76 -14.17
CA GLN A 632 30.40 22.98 -14.91
C GLN A 632 30.29 22.49 -16.37
N GLY A 633 29.21 21.77 -16.71
CA GLY A 633 28.96 21.21 -18.03
C GLY A 633 29.62 19.85 -18.28
N LYS A 634 30.07 19.16 -17.23
CA LYS A 634 30.63 17.81 -17.30
C LYS A 634 29.55 16.76 -17.04
N PRO A 635 29.75 15.49 -17.45
CA PRO A 635 28.83 14.40 -17.14
C PRO A 635 28.69 14.21 -15.62
N ALA A 636 27.45 14.15 -15.13
CA ALA A 636 27.15 14.21 -13.70
C ALA A 636 27.01 12.81 -13.08
N ARG A 637 28.03 12.36 -12.35
CA ARG A 637 28.05 11.05 -11.64
C ARG A 637 27.17 10.95 -10.39
N ARG A 638 26.25 11.88 -10.19
CA ARG A 638 25.41 12.02 -8.99
C ARG A 638 24.04 12.56 -9.37
N SER A 639 23.34 11.78 -10.19
CA SER A 639 22.05 12.15 -10.75
C SER A 639 21.17 10.94 -11.03
N GLU A 640 19.87 11.10 -10.79
CA GLU A 640 18.84 10.14 -11.19
C GLU A 640 17.77 10.85 -12.03
N THR A 641 17.00 10.07 -12.79
CA THR A 641 15.73 10.52 -13.38
C THR A 641 14.61 9.58 -12.96
N GLY A 642 13.61 10.13 -12.27
CA GLY A 642 12.33 9.48 -12.07
C GLY A 642 11.51 9.49 -13.37
N VAL A 643 11.04 8.32 -13.78
CA VAL A 643 10.13 8.11 -14.91
C VAL A 643 8.79 7.63 -14.34
N GLN A 644 7.73 8.40 -14.57
CA GLN A 644 6.36 8.05 -14.19
C GLN A 644 5.47 8.02 -15.43
N GLY A 645 4.90 6.85 -15.72
CA GLY A 645 3.91 6.64 -16.76
C GLY A 645 2.66 7.50 -16.54
N LEU A 646 2.10 8.01 -17.64
CA LEU A 646 0.82 8.72 -17.70
C LEU A 646 -0.22 7.96 -18.56
N ASP A 647 0.19 6.85 -19.16
CA ASP A 647 -0.62 5.93 -20.00
C ASP A 647 -0.45 4.45 -19.59
N ASN A 648 0.45 4.16 -18.65
CA ASN A 648 0.80 2.83 -18.14
C ASN A 648 1.27 2.92 -16.67
N GLU A 649 1.45 1.78 -16.02
CA GLU A 649 1.72 1.70 -14.57
C GLU A 649 3.21 1.86 -14.19
N ILE A 650 4.07 2.14 -15.18
CA ILE A 650 5.51 2.33 -14.99
C ILE A 650 5.78 3.49 -14.01
N GLY A 651 6.61 3.27 -13.01
CA GLY A 651 6.93 4.30 -12.03
C GLY A 651 8.20 3.99 -11.26
N GLN A 652 9.38 4.30 -11.81
CA GLN A 652 10.71 3.94 -11.29
C GLN A 652 11.70 5.11 -11.45
N ALA A 653 12.87 5.04 -10.81
CA ALA A 653 13.98 5.98 -11.03
C ALA A 653 15.22 5.23 -11.52
N TYR A 654 16.01 5.86 -12.40
CA TYR A 654 17.16 5.27 -13.07
C TYR A 654 18.37 6.22 -13.02
N SER A 655 19.58 5.68 -12.92
CA SER A 655 20.86 6.41 -12.91
C SER A 655 22.02 5.55 -13.39
N ASP A 656 23.03 6.16 -14.02
CA ASP A 656 24.37 5.59 -14.12
C ASP A 656 25.36 6.44 -13.30
N ASP A 657 26.36 5.78 -12.72
CA ASP A 657 27.36 6.39 -11.84
C ASP A 657 28.77 6.51 -12.45
N THR A 658 28.99 5.90 -13.61
CA THR A 658 30.26 5.82 -14.33
C THR A 658 30.49 7.09 -15.16
N ASP A 659 29.47 7.54 -15.86
CA ASP A 659 29.44 8.79 -16.63
C ASP A 659 28.15 9.61 -16.47
N GLY A 660 27.07 9.07 -15.90
CA GLY A 660 25.82 9.79 -15.73
C GLY A 660 24.87 9.68 -16.92
N GLU A 661 25.05 8.67 -17.77
CA GLU A 661 24.17 8.30 -18.88
C GLU A 661 23.59 6.89 -18.70
N PHE A 662 22.26 6.79 -18.62
CA PHE A 662 21.55 5.51 -18.68
C PHE A 662 20.66 5.46 -19.92
N THR A 663 20.35 4.24 -20.39
CA THR A 663 19.25 3.98 -21.34
C THR A 663 18.24 3.06 -20.67
N VAL A 664 16.96 3.34 -20.85
CA VAL A 664 15.85 2.49 -20.41
C VAL A 664 14.92 2.21 -21.58
N ARG A 665 14.48 0.95 -21.70
CA ARG A 665 13.47 0.50 -22.66
C ARG A 665 12.07 0.80 -22.14
N LEU A 666 11.24 1.50 -22.91
CA LEU A 666 9.91 1.93 -22.47
C LEU A 666 8.87 1.87 -23.60
N PRO A 667 7.63 1.43 -23.33
CA PRO A 667 6.52 1.56 -24.26
C PRO A 667 6.28 2.99 -24.72
N LYS A 668 5.88 3.15 -25.98
CA LYS A 668 5.39 4.40 -26.55
C LYS A 668 4.24 4.96 -25.70
N GLY A 669 4.39 6.20 -25.26
CA GLY A 669 3.43 6.80 -24.35
C GLY A 669 3.87 8.16 -23.82
N ARG A 670 3.09 8.68 -22.88
CA ARG A 670 3.35 9.92 -22.18
C ARG A 670 3.91 9.60 -20.79
N TYR A 671 4.94 10.35 -20.40
CA TYR A 671 5.65 10.18 -19.13
C TYR A 671 5.83 11.54 -18.45
N SER A 672 5.84 11.59 -17.13
CA SER A 672 6.52 12.65 -16.39
C SER A 672 7.96 12.23 -16.13
N LEU A 673 8.90 13.11 -16.47
CA LEU A 673 10.32 12.96 -16.15
C LEU A 673 10.72 13.95 -15.06
N GLU A 674 11.37 13.47 -14.01
CA GLU A 674 11.90 14.29 -12.92
C GLU A 674 13.37 13.98 -12.68
N GLY A 675 14.25 14.79 -13.27
CA GLY A 675 15.71 14.66 -13.11
C GLY A 675 16.22 15.38 -11.88
N ARG A 676 17.11 14.74 -11.12
CA ARG A 676 17.85 15.35 -10.00
C ARG A 676 19.34 15.29 -10.28
N ILE A 677 20.05 16.38 -10.01
CA ILE A 677 21.51 16.46 -10.14
C ILE A 677 22.07 17.11 -8.87
N ASP A 678 22.92 16.40 -8.14
CA ASP A 678 23.68 16.93 -7.02
C ASP A 678 25.08 17.38 -7.46
N THR A 679 25.48 18.57 -7.04
CA THR A 679 26.77 19.18 -7.38
C THR A 679 27.77 19.19 -6.21
N GLY A 680 27.42 18.60 -5.07
CA GLY A 680 28.34 18.34 -3.96
C GLY A 680 29.29 17.17 -4.25
N ALA A 681 30.52 17.23 -3.75
CA ALA A 681 31.58 16.26 -4.03
C ALA A 681 31.34 14.85 -3.45
N ASN A 682 30.41 14.71 -2.51
CA ASN A 682 29.90 13.45 -1.96
C ASN A 682 28.50 13.68 -1.33
N PRO A 683 27.74 12.65 -0.91
CA PRO A 683 26.38 12.83 -0.38
C PRO A 683 26.29 13.69 0.89
N GLU A 684 27.32 13.66 1.74
CA GLU A 684 27.42 14.47 2.95
C GLU A 684 27.97 15.88 2.71
N ASP A 685 28.44 16.17 1.48
CA ASP A 685 28.97 17.49 1.12
C ASP A 685 27.85 18.51 0.98
N ARG A 686 27.48 19.07 2.12
CA ARG A 686 26.54 20.18 2.29
C ARG A 686 27.03 21.49 1.63
N SER A 687 28.15 21.52 0.88
CA SER A 687 28.50 22.70 0.06
C SER A 687 27.80 22.74 -1.30
N GLY A 688 27.33 21.59 -1.82
CA GLY A 688 26.70 21.48 -3.14
C GLY A 688 25.31 22.12 -3.29
N GLU A 689 24.94 22.45 -4.52
CA GLU A 689 23.55 22.78 -4.91
C GLU A 689 22.82 21.54 -5.49
N LEU A 690 21.51 21.46 -5.25
CA LEU A 690 20.59 20.52 -5.90
C LEU A 690 19.93 21.21 -7.09
N ALA A 691 20.10 20.65 -8.29
CA ALA A 691 19.35 21.04 -9.48
C ALA A 691 18.24 20.01 -9.77
N LEU A 692 16.99 20.47 -9.77
CA LEU A 692 15.83 19.70 -10.21
C LEU A 692 15.41 20.13 -11.62
N LEU A 693 15.15 19.15 -12.48
CA LEU A 693 14.78 19.34 -13.88
C LEU A 693 13.46 18.64 -14.14
N LEU A 694 12.40 19.44 -14.28
CA LEU A 694 11.02 18.96 -14.34
C LEU A 694 10.50 18.95 -15.78
N ASN A 695 9.94 17.82 -16.22
CA ASN A 695 9.09 17.75 -17.40
C ASN A 695 7.84 16.90 -17.10
N PRO A 696 6.72 17.51 -16.68
CA PRO A 696 5.49 16.80 -16.32
C PRO A 696 4.79 16.09 -17.49
N LYS A 697 5.24 16.28 -18.74
CA LYS A 697 4.59 15.71 -19.93
C LYS A 697 5.56 15.57 -21.10
N PHE A 698 6.42 14.56 -20.99
CA PHE A 698 7.22 14.02 -22.08
C PHE A 698 6.37 13.05 -22.92
N SER A 699 6.70 12.89 -24.19
CA SER A 699 6.15 11.86 -25.08
C SER A 699 7.29 11.09 -25.72
N LEU A 700 7.33 9.78 -25.47
CA LEU A 700 8.27 8.88 -26.11
C LEU A 700 7.57 8.25 -27.32
N THR A 701 8.06 8.54 -28.52
CA THR A 701 7.47 8.08 -29.80
C THR A 701 8.52 7.70 -30.84
N ARG A 702 9.76 7.50 -30.37
CA ARG A 702 10.98 7.03 -31.07
C ARG A 702 12.12 7.02 -30.06
N ASP A 703 13.20 6.33 -30.37
CA ASP A 703 14.43 6.39 -29.57
C ASP A 703 14.88 7.84 -29.38
N THR A 704 15.13 8.23 -28.13
CA THR A 704 15.29 9.63 -27.75
C THR A 704 16.37 9.81 -26.69
N THR A 705 17.49 10.39 -27.12
CA THR A 705 18.50 10.92 -26.20
C THR A 705 18.07 12.28 -25.64
N LEU A 706 18.01 12.39 -24.31
CA LEU A 706 17.71 13.60 -23.56
C LEU A 706 18.95 14.09 -22.81
N VAL A 707 19.16 15.42 -22.75
CA VAL A 707 20.25 16.04 -21.98
C VAL A 707 19.69 16.89 -20.83
N MET A 708 19.75 16.32 -19.63
CA MET A 708 19.40 16.92 -18.35
C MET A 708 20.55 17.84 -17.88
N ASP A 709 20.45 19.13 -18.16
CA ASP A 709 21.55 20.09 -17.94
C ASP A 709 21.28 21.01 -16.75
N ALA A 710 22.01 20.82 -15.65
CA ALA A 710 21.85 21.58 -14.40
C ALA A 710 22.03 23.10 -14.58
N ARG A 711 22.77 23.55 -15.61
CA ARG A 711 22.98 24.98 -15.91
C ARG A 711 21.70 25.66 -16.40
N LYS A 712 20.72 24.89 -16.87
CA LYS A 712 19.37 25.36 -17.25
C LYS A 712 18.46 25.56 -16.03
N ALA A 713 18.81 25.03 -14.86
CA ALA A 713 18.05 25.20 -13.63
C ALA A 713 18.29 26.59 -13.00
N LYS A 714 17.22 27.36 -12.79
CA LYS A 714 17.27 28.71 -12.20
C LYS A 714 17.39 28.60 -10.68
N PRO A 715 18.27 29.38 -10.02
CA PRO A 715 18.38 29.38 -8.57
C PRO A 715 17.10 29.91 -7.91
N VAL A 716 16.74 29.38 -6.75
CA VAL A 716 15.66 29.89 -5.90
C VAL A 716 16.27 30.78 -4.83
N ARG A 717 15.91 32.06 -4.78
CA ARG A 717 16.52 33.03 -3.85
C ARG A 717 15.46 33.94 -3.25
N ILE A 718 15.06 33.67 -2.01
CA ILE A 718 14.00 34.39 -1.30
C ILE A 718 14.60 35.17 -0.14
N THR A 719 14.23 36.44 0.02
CA THR A 719 14.59 37.26 1.18
C THR A 719 13.35 37.81 1.89
N VAL A 720 13.45 37.96 3.21
CA VAL A 720 12.38 38.41 4.11
C VAL A 720 12.72 39.77 4.76
N PRO A 721 11.74 40.56 5.21
CA PRO A 721 11.95 41.96 5.60
C PRO A 721 12.54 42.18 7.02
N ASP A 722 12.95 41.13 7.74
CA ASP A 722 13.82 41.26 8.92
C ASP A 722 15.12 40.52 8.60
N SER A 723 16.20 41.27 8.36
CA SER A 723 17.52 40.74 7.99
C SER A 723 18.20 39.91 9.09
N ARG A 724 17.62 39.86 10.29
CA ARG A 724 18.08 39.01 11.41
C ARG A 724 17.35 37.67 11.46
N ALA A 725 16.30 37.48 10.66
CA ALA A 725 15.55 36.22 10.61
C ALA A 725 16.36 35.19 9.83
N LYS A 726 16.81 34.14 10.52
CA LYS A 726 17.53 33.03 9.90
C LYS A 726 16.54 32.15 9.15
N HIS A 727 16.89 31.72 7.95
CA HIS A 727 16.15 30.65 7.28
C HIS A 727 16.33 29.36 8.08
N THR A 728 15.23 28.71 8.43
CA THR A 728 15.19 27.53 9.33
C THR A 728 14.56 26.31 8.67
N ASP A 729 13.88 26.47 7.53
CA ASP A 729 13.25 25.41 6.76
C ASP A 729 12.95 25.92 5.34
N ALA A 730 13.13 25.06 4.34
CA ALA A 730 12.65 25.23 2.98
C ALA A 730 12.06 23.92 2.45
N THR A 731 10.93 24.00 1.75
CA THR A 731 10.26 22.88 1.09
C THR A 731 9.86 23.27 -0.33
N LEU A 732 10.11 22.39 -1.29
CA LEU A 732 9.48 22.40 -2.61
C LEU A 732 8.47 21.24 -2.68
N ASN A 733 7.28 21.50 -3.20
CA ASN A 733 6.36 20.44 -3.59
C ASN A 733 6.16 20.52 -5.12
N TYR A 734 6.26 19.39 -5.81
CA TYR A 734 5.99 19.24 -7.25
C TYR A 734 4.79 18.30 -7.42
N GLY A 735 3.94 18.55 -8.41
CA GLY A 735 2.83 17.66 -8.68
C GLY A 735 2.07 18.02 -9.94
N PHE A 736 1.30 17.05 -10.42
CA PHE A 736 0.50 17.18 -11.65
C PHE A 736 -0.80 16.37 -11.57
N GLU A 737 -1.75 16.75 -12.39
CA GLU A 737 -3.04 16.07 -12.60
C GLU A 737 -3.32 16.08 -14.12
N ILE A 738 -2.99 14.99 -14.81
CA ILE A 738 -2.95 14.91 -16.28
C ILE A 738 -3.66 13.64 -16.73
N GLY A 739 -4.77 13.81 -17.45
CA GLY A 739 -5.52 12.67 -18.01
C GLY A 739 -6.16 11.73 -16.99
N GLY A 740 -6.37 12.20 -15.75
CA GLY A 740 -6.83 11.38 -14.62
C GLY A 740 -5.69 10.92 -13.71
N ASN A 741 -4.47 10.79 -14.24
CA ASN A 741 -3.28 10.44 -13.45
C ASN A 741 -2.82 11.62 -12.59
N ARG A 742 -2.64 11.37 -11.29
CA ARG A 742 -2.30 12.37 -10.28
C ARG A 742 -1.04 11.95 -9.51
N TYR A 743 -0.03 12.82 -9.53
CA TYR A 743 1.25 12.59 -8.89
C TYR A 743 1.62 13.75 -7.97
N PHE A 744 2.32 13.43 -6.88
CA PHE A 744 2.76 14.42 -5.90
C PHE A 744 4.09 14.02 -5.25
N SER A 745 5.04 14.95 -5.26
CA SER A 745 6.34 14.86 -4.58
C SER A 745 6.55 16.04 -3.61
N THR A 746 7.11 15.75 -2.44
CA THR A 746 7.59 16.76 -1.48
C THR A 746 9.09 16.60 -1.26
N TYR A 747 9.81 17.73 -1.35
CA TYR A 747 11.25 17.87 -1.15
C TYR A 747 11.52 18.83 0.02
N PRO A 748 11.78 18.32 1.24
CA PRO A 748 12.35 19.10 2.33
C PRO A 748 13.83 19.36 2.01
N ILE A 749 14.20 20.62 1.84
CA ILE A 749 15.54 21.05 1.36
C ILE A 749 16.26 21.91 2.42
N GLY A 750 15.54 22.41 3.43
CA GLY A 750 16.09 23.14 4.58
C GLY A 750 16.50 24.59 4.28
N ASP A 751 17.15 24.84 3.14
CA ASP A 751 17.50 26.18 2.65
C ASP A 751 17.36 26.31 1.13
N PHE A 752 16.76 27.43 0.68
CA PHE A 752 16.61 27.73 -0.75
C PHE A 752 17.92 28.13 -1.44
N GLY A 753 18.93 28.58 -0.69
CA GLY A 753 20.25 28.96 -1.22
C GLY A 753 20.95 27.84 -1.97
N ARG A 754 20.59 26.58 -1.74
CA ARG A 754 21.11 25.40 -2.46
C ARG A 754 20.16 24.83 -3.52
N LEU A 755 18.97 25.40 -3.69
CA LEU A 755 17.99 24.92 -4.66
C LEU A 755 18.09 25.64 -6.00
N ARG A 756 18.13 24.86 -7.08
CA ARG A 756 17.87 25.31 -8.45
C ARG A 756 16.75 24.45 -9.05
N VAL A 757 15.83 25.08 -9.77
CA VAL A 757 14.76 24.36 -10.49
C VAL A 757 14.70 24.86 -11.93
N GLY A 758 14.74 23.93 -12.87
CA GLY A 758 14.47 24.16 -14.28
C GLY A 758 13.24 23.37 -14.73
N GLN A 759 12.55 23.87 -15.74
CA GLN A 759 11.55 23.12 -16.49
C GLN A 759 12.06 22.92 -17.92
N PHE A 760 11.92 21.71 -18.44
CA PHE A 760 12.16 21.39 -19.85
C PHE A 760 10.91 20.74 -20.45
N GLY A 761 10.86 20.64 -21.79
CA GLY A 761 9.63 20.27 -22.48
C GLY A 761 8.59 21.41 -22.48
N ALA A 762 7.31 21.04 -22.56
CA ALA A 762 6.22 21.99 -22.72
C ALA A 762 5.84 22.71 -21.41
N ARG A 763 5.29 23.92 -21.53
CA ARG A 763 4.59 24.59 -20.43
C ARG A 763 3.13 24.15 -20.44
N LEU A 764 2.69 23.51 -19.35
CA LEU A 764 1.30 23.05 -19.22
C LEU A 764 0.36 24.17 -18.76
N PRO A 765 -0.96 24.06 -19.06
CA PRO A 765 -1.99 24.94 -18.52
C PRO A 765 -1.98 25.06 -16.98
N ALA A 766 -2.53 26.17 -16.48
CA ALA A 766 -2.67 26.39 -15.05
C ALA A 766 -3.72 25.44 -14.46
N GLY A 767 -3.25 24.35 -13.85
CA GLY A 767 -4.05 23.26 -13.31
C GLY A 767 -3.38 21.90 -13.52
N GLU A 768 -2.86 21.64 -14.73
CA GLU A 768 -2.23 20.37 -15.09
C GLU A 768 -0.94 20.08 -14.29
N ALA A 769 -0.11 21.09 -13.98
CA ALA A 769 1.09 20.91 -13.16
C ALA A 769 1.45 22.15 -12.33
N PHE A 770 2.09 21.93 -11.19
CA PHE A 770 2.53 22.98 -10.28
C PHE A 770 3.87 22.68 -9.57
N ALA A 771 4.50 23.75 -9.11
CA ALA A 771 5.61 23.75 -8.17
C ALA A 771 5.29 24.73 -7.04
N GLN A 772 5.02 24.22 -5.84
CA GLN A 772 4.78 25.03 -4.64
C GLN A 772 6.08 25.19 -3.84
N TYR A 773 6.51 26.44 -3.67
CA TYR A 773 7.70 26.79 -2.88
C TYR A 773 7.22 27.36 -1.55
N SER A 774 7.69 26.83 -0.43
CA SER A 774 7.37 27.30 0.92
C SER A 774 8.59 27.23 1.84
N GLY A 775 8.74 28.17 2.77
CA GLY A 775 9.84 28.12 3.73
C GLY A 775 9.57 28.99 4.95
N THR A 776 10.46 28.90 5.94
CA THR A 776 10.29 29.50 7.27
C THR A 776 11.56 30.24 7.69
N TRP A 777 11.48 31.56 7.86
CA TRP A 777 12.55 32.38 8.46
C TRP A 777 12.17 32.81 9.87
N THR A 778 13.03 32.55 10.85
CA THR A 778 12.72 32.72 12.28
C THR A 778 13.62 33.75 12.96
N HIS A 779 13.02 34.65 13.73
CA HIS A 779 13.69 35.60 14.63
C HIS A 779 12.93 35.63 15.97
N GLY A 780 13.40 34.88 16.96
CA GLY A 780 12.76 34.75 18.27
C GLY A 780 11.35 34.15 18.20
N SER A 781 10.34 34.89 18.63
CA SER A 781 8.91 34.53 18.52
C SER A 781 8.24 35.08 17.26
N THR A 782 9.01 35.49 16.26
CA THR A 782 8.52 35.95 14.95
C THR A 782 8.99 35.03 13.83
N HIS A 783 8.06 34.58 13.00
CA HIS A 783 8.34 33.80 11.78
C HIS A 783 7.85 34.54 10.54
N TYR A 784 8.57 34.39 9.44
CA TYR A 784 8.10 34.72 8.10
C TYR A 784 7.90 33.39 7.36
N ARG A 785 6.65 33.08 7.00
CA ARG A 785 6.28 31.89 6.22
C ARG A 785 5.67 32.30 4.87
N PRO A 786 6.48 32.65 3.87
CA PRO A 786 6.00 32.81 2.51
C PRO A 786 5.80 31.45 1.83
N ALA A 787 4.75 31.36 1.02
CA ALA A 787 4.46 30.21 0.18
C ALA A 787 3.85 30.67 -1.14
N TRP A 788 4.24 30.05 -2.25
CA TRP A 788 3.78 30.38 -3.61
C TRP A 788 3.49 29.12 -4.40
N ASN A 789 2.38 29.12 -5.14
CA ASN A 789 2.14 28.17 -6.22
C ASN A 789 2.66 28.75 -7.53
N ARG A 790 3.59 28.06 -8.20
CA ARG A 790 3.95 28.32 -9.60
C ARG A 790 3.25 27.32 -10.50
N THR A 791 2.62 27.81 -11.56
CA THR A 791 1.98 27.02 -12.63
C THR A 791 2.44 27.56 -13.98
N GLY A 792 2.55 26.70 -15.00
CA GLY A 792 3.02 27.09 -16.33
C GLY A 792 4.55 27.18 -16.47
N ASP A 793 5.22 28.07 -15.72
CA ASP A 793 6.70 28.07 -15.57
C ASP A 793 7.08 27.65 -14.15
N LEU A 794 7.42 26.36 -13.99
CA LEU A 794 7.76 25.74 -12.72
C LEU A 794 9.15 26.13 -12.18
N SER A 795 9.99 26.76 -13.01
CA SER A 795 11.39 27.08 -12.71
C SER A 795 11.59 27.95 -11.45
N GLY A 796 12.81 27.90 -10.91
CA GLY A 796 13.25 28.73 -9.79
C GLY A 796 13.27 30.23 -10.09
N PHE A 797 13.28 31.04 -9.03
CA PHE A 797 13.08 32.49 -9.10
C PHE A 797 13.71 33.24 -7.91
N THR A 798 13.92 34.54 -8.09
CA THR A 798 14.35 35.46 -7.02
C THR A 798 13.16 36.29 -6.54
N ALA A 799 12.99 36.44 -5.22
CA ALA A 799 11.94 37.27 -4.62
C ALA A 799 12.42 38.01 -3.36
N ASN A 800 12.27 39.34 -3.34
CA ASN A 800 12.64 40.18 -2.20
C ASN A 800 11.38 40.74 -1.53
N LEU A 801 10.98 40.17 -0.39
CA LEU A 801 9.69 40.43 0.23
C LEU A 801 9.70 41.63 1.19
N LYS A 802 8.67 42.46 1.08
CA LYS A 802 8.43 43.65 1.92
C LYS A 802 7.36 43.35 2.96
N ARG A 803 7.50 43.91 4.18
CA ARG A 803 6.61 43.61 5.33
C ARG A 803 5.12 43.84 5.04
N GLY A 804 4.76 44.78 4.18
CA GLY A 804 3.38 45.05 3.76
C GLY A 804 2.73 43.97 2.87
N GLN A 805 3.50 43.04 2.29
CA GLN A 805 2.96 41.95 1.47
C GLN A 805 2.41 40.79 2.31
N PHE A 806 2.84 40.68 3.58
CA PHE A 806 2.40 39.63 4.49
C PHE A 806 1.11 40.02 5.23
N ALA A 807 0.33 39.03 5.63
CA ALA A 807 -0.61 39.13 6.74
C ALA A 807 0.10 38.85 8.06
N LYS A 808 -0.29 39.51 9.16
CA LYS A 808 0.23 39.20 10.50
C LYS A 808 -0.76 38.32 11.25
N VAL A 809 -0.39 37.09 11.60
CA VAL A 809 -1.19 36.19 12.43
C VAL A 809 -0.55 36.09 13.80
N THR A 810 -1.29 36.39 14.87
CA THR A 810 -0.82 36.22 16.25
C THR A 810 -1.41 34.93 16.81
N PHE A 811 -0.55 33.97 17.13
CA PHE A 811 -0.96 32.70 17.73
C PHE A 811 -0.84 32.78 19.25
N ALA A 812 -1.84 32.25 19.95
CA ALA A 812 -1.82 32.05 21.39
C ALA A 812 -2.33 30.65 21.74
N ALA A 813 -1.51 29.87 22.44
CA ALA A 813 -1.80 28.50 22.81
C ALA A 813 -1.97 28.34 24.32
N GLY A 814 -3.07 27.71 24.71
CA GLY A 814 -3.41 27.47 26.10
C GLY A 814 -2.55 26.41 26.77
N ALA A 815 -2.48 26.50 28.10
CA ALA A 815 -1.84 25.58 29.01
C ALA A 815 -2.86 25.05 30.02
N PRO A 816 -3.79 24.18 29.60
CA PRO A 816 -4.79 23.62 30.49
C PRO A 816 -4.17 22.66 31.53
N ALA A 817 -2.97 22.15 31.28
CA ALA A 817 -2.03 21.62 32.25
C ALA A 817 -0.74 22.48 32.28
N ARG A 818 0.01 22.42 33.39
CA ARG A 818 1.28 23.16 33.58
C ARG A 818 2.48 22.31 33.15
N GLY A 819 3.59 22.96 32.82
CA GLY A 819 4.87 22.29 32.55
C GLY A 819 4.90 21.52 31.22
N LYS A 820 4.03 21.87 30.27
CA LYS A 820 3.91 21.23 28.97
C LYS A 820 4.62 22.03 27.89
N THR A 821 5.05 21.35 26.83
CA THR A 821 5.43 21.98 25.56
C THR A 821 4.35 21.70 24.51
N ALA A 822 4.46 22.33 23.35
CA ALA A 822 3.70 21.95 22.17
C ALA A 822 4.46 22.20 20.87
N THR A 823 4.22 21.34 19.89
CA THR A 823 4.63 21.48 18.48
C THR A 823 3.59 22.30 17.71
N PHE A 824 4.05 23.24 16.88
CA PHE A 824 3.24 24.19 16.12
C PHE A 824 3.46 24.06 14.62
N ALA A 825 2.53 23.41 13.93
CA ALA A 825 2.57 23.23 12.49
C ALA A 825 1.75 24.30 11.75
N ALA A 826 2.31 24.80 10.66
CA ALA A 826 1.67 25.69 9.70
C ALA A 826 1.99 25.18 8.29
N ALA A 827 1.02 24.55 7.64
CA ALA A 827 1.22 23.87 6.36
C ALA A 827 0.44 24.58 5.24
N PRO A 828 1.11 24.98 4.14
CA PRO A 828 0.43 25.47 2.95
C PRO A 828 -0.23 24.30 2.22
N LEU A 829 -1.43 24.52 1.68
CA LEU A 829 -2.07 23.57 0.77
C LEU A 829 -1.67 23.86 -0.67
N THR A 830 -1.39 22.79 -1.40
CA THR A 830 -1.05 22.79 -2.82
C THR A 830 -2.28 23.07 -3.68
N PRO A 831 -2.14 23.36 -4.99
CA PRO A 831 -3.29 23.55 -5.88
C PRO A 831 -4.26 22.35 -5.87
N VAL A 832 -3.73 21.13 -5.85
CA VAL A 832 -4.48 19.87 -5.77
C VAL A 832 -5.01 19.55 -4.36
N GLY A 833 -4.86 20.48 -3.40
CA GLY A 833 -5.45 20.42 -2.06
C GLY A 833 -4.68 19.64 -1.00
N GLN A 834 -3.60 18.93 -1.36
CA GLN A 834 -2.75 18.23 -0.39
C GLN A 834 -1.95 19.22 0.47
N SER A 835 -1.63 18.80 1.70
CA SER A 835 -0.75 19.52 2.62
C SER A 835 0.72 19.26 2.26
N GLY A 836 1.47 20.31 1.89
CA GLY A 836 2.86 20.19 1.43
C GLY A 836 3.88 20.68 2.45
N GLY A 837 4.55 19.75 3.12
CA GLY A 837 5.60 20.03 4.13
C GLY A 837 5.06 20.49 5.49
N ILE A 838 5.51 19.84 6.56
CA ILE A 838 5.20 20.22 7.95
C ILE A 838 6.53 20.37 8.70
N ASN A 839 6.87 21.61 9.06
CA ASN A 839 8.03 21.93 9.88
C ASN A 839 7.55 22.60 11.18
N PRO A 840 7.36 21.80 12.26
CA PRO A 840 6.66 22.22 13.44
C PRO A 840 7.61 22.80 14.50
N ASP A 841 7.30 23.99 15.00
CA ASP A 841 8.11 24.68 16.01
C ASP A 841 7.72 24.23 17.42
N THR A 842 8.70 23.93 18.29
CA THR A 842 8.43 23.40 19.65
C THR A 842 8.60 24.48 20.71
N ARG A 843 7.53 24.78 21.46
CA ARG A 843 7.50 25.89 22.44
C ARG A 843 6.89 25.45 23.78
N SER A 844 7.29 26.09 24.88
CA SER A 844 6.62 25.94 26.17
C SER A 844 5.18 26.46 26.14
N LEU A 845 4.28 25.82 26.88
CA LEU A 845 2.92 26.27 27.12
C LEU A 845 2.79 26.97 28.49
N PRO A 846 2.07 28.10 28.60
CA PRO A 846 1.32 28.77 27.53
C PRO A 846 2.26 29.53 26.60
N GLY A 847 2.00 29.42 25.29
CA GLY A 847 2.89 29.92 24.24
C GLY A 847 2.23 30.99 23.38
N ALA A 848 3.00 31.98 22.92
CA ALA A 848 2.56 32.95 21.94
C ALA A 848 3.66 33.29 20.94
N PHE A 849 3.28 33.50 19.68
CA PHE A 849 4.18 33.87 18.58
C PHE A 849 3.44 34.65 17.49
N THR A 850 4.21 35.30 16.62
CA THR A 850 3.71 36.00 15.43
C THR A 850 4.21 35.29 14.19
N GLU A 851 3.31 34.96 13.28
CA GLU A 851 3.65 34.60 11.90
C GLU A 851 3.32 35.75 10.96
N TYR A 852 4.21 36.00 10.01
CA TYR A 852 3.98 36.80 8.83
C TYR A 852 3.82 35.83 7.66
N VAL A 853 2.58 35.63 7.22
CA VAL A 853 2.21 34.65 6.18
C VAL A 853 1.86 35.35 4.86
N LEU A 854 2.24 34.76 3.74
CA LEU A 854 1.97 35.34 2.43
C LEU A 854 0.56 34.94 1.92
N PRO A 855 -0.23 35.88 1.37
CA PRO A 855 -1.45 35.57 0.62
C PRO A 855 -1.17 34.76 -0.64
N GLY A 856 -2.18 34.02 -1.12
CA GLY A 856 -2.12 33.27 -2.39
C GLY A 856 -2.21 31.74 -2.23
N VAL A 857 -2.00 31.23 -1.01
CA VAL A 857 -2.26 29.83 -0.65
C VAL A 857 -3.29 29.74 0.49
N ARG A 858 -3.86 28.54 0.68
CA ARG A 858 -4.63 28.18 1.88
C ARG A 858 -3.67 27.58 2.91
N TRP A 859 -3.87 27.83 4.20
CA TRP A 859 -3.03 27.32 5.29
C TRP A 859 -3.84 26.42 6.25
N ARG A 860 -3.35 25.21 6.54
CA ARG A 860 -3.83 24.38 7.66
C ARG A 860 -2.86 24.53 8.83
N TYR A 861 -3.40 24.62 10.04
CA TYR A 861 -2.62 24.76 11.28
C TYR A 861 -2.94 23.62 12.24
N SER A 862 -1.94 23.16 12.98
CA SER A 862 -2.15 22.28 14.12
C SER A 862 -1.22 22.58 15.29
N VAL A 863 -1.69 22.20 16.48
CA VAL A 863 -0.98 22.32 17.76
C VAL A 863 -1.08 20.99 18.47
N GLU A 864 0.06 20.45 18.85
CA GLU A 864 0.19 19.18 19.55
C GLU A 864 0.86 19.41 20.91
N GLN A 865 0.10 19.28 22.00
CA GLN A 865 0.64 19.32 23.36
C GLN A 865 1.50 18.07 23.60
N ILE A 866 2.69 18.26 24.15
CA ILE A 866 3.65 17.22 24.51
C ILE A 866 3.69 17.10 26.04
N GLY A 867 3.56 15.87 26.54
CA GLY A 867 3.56 15.53 27.96
C GLY A 867 4.94 15.34 28.57
N GLY A 868 5.93 14.96 27.75
CA GLY A 868 7.29 14.62 28.11
C GLY A 868 8.01 13.93 26.95
N LYS A 869 9.01 13.11 27.27
CA LYS A 869 9.63 12.17 26.33
C LYS A 869 9.45 10.73 26.85
N ASP A 870 9.43 9.75 25.95
CA ASP A 870 9.49 8.32 26.28
C ASP A 870 10.94 7.84 26.50
N ALA A 871 11.14 6.53 26.60
CA ALA A 871 12.45 5.91 26.86
C ALA A 871 13.48 6.19 25.75
N ASP A 872 13.04 6.23 24.50
CA ASP A 872 13.86 6.52 23.31
C ASP A 872 14.05 8.02 23.07
N GLY A 873 13.46 8.86 23.93
CA GLY A 873 13.55 10.30 23.86
C GLY A 873 12.57 10.94 22.88
N GLU A 874 11.54 10.25 22.40
CA GLU A 874 10.54 10.79 21.47
C GLU A 874 9.42 11.57 22.21
N PRO A 875 8.87 12.67 21.64
CA PRO A 875 7.83 13.46 22.30
C PRO A 875 6.51 12.71 22.47
N VAL A 876 6.13 12.41 23.72
CA VAL A 876 4.83 11.78 24.02
C VAL A 876 3.73 12.83 23.89
N TRP A 877 2.85 12.68 22.90
CA TRP A 877 1.74 13.59 22.66
C TRP A 877 0.58 13.40 23.65
N GLU A 878 -0.10 14.49 23.97
CA GLU A 878 -1.14 14.57 25.02
C GLU A 878 -2.45 15.20 24.54
N ALA A 879 -2.40 16.10 23.55
CA ALA A 879 -3.59 16.64 22.90
C ALA A 879 -3.22 17.17 21.53
N ARG A 880 -4.04 16.87 20.52
CA ARG A 880 -3.91 17.41 19.16
C ARG A 880 -5.10 18.34 18.91
N GLN A 881 -4.86 19.48 18.26
CA GLN A 881 -5.88 20.44 17.83
C GLN A 881 -5.52 20.96 16.44
N TRP A 882 -6.42 20.90 15.46
CA TRP A 882 -6.16 21.36 14.09
C TRP A 882 -7.30 22.16 13.46
N SER A 883 -6.94 23.04 12.52
CA SER A 883 -7.88 23.92 11.83
C SER A 883 -8.80 23.11 10.89
N ALA A 884 -10.05 22.89 11.33
CA ALA A 884 -11.09 22.19 10.59
C ALA A 884 -11.34 22.74 9.17
N LYS A 885 -11.01 24.01 8.94
CA LYS A 885 -11.03 24.64 7.61
C LYS A 885 -9.72 25.38 7.36
N PRO A 886 -9.05 25.13 6.22
CA PRO A 886 -7.88 25.89 5.81
C PRO A 886 -8.18 27.40 5.74
N ARG A 887 -7.23 28.22 6.18
CA ARG A 887 -7.34 29.68 6.26
C ARG A 887 -6.74 30.35 5.01
N SER A 888 -7.39 31.43 4.55
CA SER A 888 -6.82 32.35 3.56
C SER A 888 -6.62 33.71 4.20
N TYR A 889 -5.48 34.34 3.94
CA TYR A 889 -5.11 35.63 4.54
C TYR A 889 -4.94 36.73 3.49
N SER A 890 -5.08 37.99 3.90
CA SER A 890 -4.92 39.17 3.04
C SER A 890 -3.76 40.04 3.52
N ALA A 891 -2.95 40.57 2.59
CA ALA A 891 -1.81 41.42 2.88
C ALA A 891 -2.18 42.62 3.77
N GLY A 892 -1.28 42.99 4.68
CA GLY A 892 -1.45 44.12 5.61
C GLY A 892 -2.48 43.92 6.73
N ARG A 893 -3.34 42.89 6.68
CA ARG A 893 -4.31 42.60 7.75
C ARG A 893 -3.67 41.87 8.94
N GLN A 894 -4.29 42.05 10.11
CA GLN A 894 -3.91 41.36 11.34
C GLN A 894 -4.99 40.36 11.76
N TYR A 895 -4.56 39.20 12.24
CA TYR A 895 -5.39 38.06 12.63
C TYR A 895 -4.95 37.52 13.99
N THR A 896 -5.81 36.75 14.66
CA THR A 896 -5.48 36.07 15.92
C THR A 896 -6.12 34.70 15.94
N GLU A 897 -5.30 33.66 16.12
CA GLU A 897 -5.74 32.28 16.27
C GLU A 897 -5.46 31.83 17.71
N ARG A 898 -6.36 31.02 18.29
CA ARG A 898 -6.28 30.58 19.69
C ARG A 898 -6.44 29.06 19.77
N PHE A 899 -5.41 28.38 20.25
CA PHE A 899 -5.38 26.92 20.33
C PHE A 899 -5.38 26.42 21.77
N ASN A 900 -5.75 25.14 21.96
CA ASN A 900 -5.61 24.39 23.22
C ASN A 900 -6.20 25.11 24.45
N THR A 901 -7.32 25.82 24.26
CA THR A 901 -8.00 26.59 25.30
C THR A 901 -9.45 26.11 25.43
N GLY A 902 -9.93 25.96 26.68
CA GLY A 902 -11.30 25.52 26.95
C GLY A 902 -12.39 26.44 26.37
N VAL A 903 -13.64 25.99 26.28
CA VAL A 903 -14.15 24.68 26.71
C VAL A 903 -13.84 23.62 25.65
N PHE A 904 -13.27 22.48 26.07
CA PHE A 904 -13.12 21.34 25.16
C PHE A 904 -14.40 20.49 25.17
N GLY A 905 -14.79 19.94 24.03
CA GLY A 905 -16.03 19.16 23.94
C GLY A 905 -16.29 18.62 22.52
N PRO A 906 -17.48 18.04 22.27
CA PRO A 906 -17.87 17.46 20.98
C PRO A 906 -17.94 18.49 19.83
N HIS A 907 -17.61 18.08 18.60
CA HIS A 907 -17.69 18.92 17.40
C HIS A 907 -18.18 18.11 16.18
N LEU A 908 -18.99 18.73 15.31
CA LEU A 908 -19.66 18.08 14.16
C LEU A 908 -19.55 18.87 12.83
N THR A 909 -18.66 19.86 12.73
CA THR A 909 -18.54 20.71 11.52
C THR A 909 -17.10 20.88 11.02
N GLY A 910 -16.98 21.34 9.76
CA GLY A 910 -15.70 21.35 9.03
C GLY A 910 -15.35 19.95 8.49
N PRO A 911 -14.59 19.86 7.39
CA PRO A 911 -14.09 18.58 6.90
C PRO A 911 -13.02 17.98 7.84
N LEU A 912 -12.92 16.65 7.87
CA LEU A 912 -11.81 15.94 8.51
C LEU A 912 -10.53 16.02 7.66
N THR A 913 -10.71 15.86 6.35
CA THR A 913 -9.68 15.84 5.30
C THR A 913 -9.75 17.14 4.48
N ASP A 914 -9.35 17.13 3.20
CA ASP A 914 -9.72 18.16 2.22
C ASP A 914 -10.97 17.78 1.37
N GLY A 915 -11.59 16.63 1.66
CA GLY A 915 -12.81 16.13 1.03
C GLY A 915 -14.11 16.67 1.67
N ALA A 916 -15.21 15.93 1.48
CA ALA A 916 -16.54 16.31 1.96
C ALA A 916 -16.83 15.83 3.40
N ASP A 917 -16.07 14.85 3.87
CA ASP A 917 -16.22 14.05 5.10
C ASP A 917 -16.17 14.91 6.37
N ARG A 918 -17.12 14.73 7.29
CA ARG A 918 -17.28 15.59 8.47
C ARG A 918 -17.43 14.74 9.74
N PRO A 919 -16.96 15.22 10.91
CA PRO A 919 -17.16 14.52 12.18
C PRO A 919 -18.66 14.33 12.48
N GLY A 920 -19.05 13.13 12.88
CA GLY A 920 -20.43 12.66 13.02
C GLY A 920 -20.55 11.15 12.94
N ALA A 921 -21.74 10.66 12.59
CA ALA A 921 -21.98 9.26 12.27
C ALA A 921 -22.84 9.14 11.00
N VAL A 922 -22.62 8.07 10.25
CA VAL A 922 -23.30 7.74 8.99
C VAL A 922 -23.75 6.27 9.03
N ARG A 923 -24.65 5.90 8.12
CA ARG A 923 -25.01 4.52 7.82
C ARG A 923 -24.85 4.30 6.31
N VAL A 924 -24.27 3.16 5.93
CA VAL A 924 -24.15 2.71 4.54
C VAL A 924 -24.70 1.29 4.49
N GLY A 925 -25.79 1.05 3.77
CA GLY A 925 -26.53 -0.22 3.89
C GLY A 925 -27.04 -0.40 5.32
N ASP A 926 -26.48 -1.39 6.00
CA ASP A 926 -26.72 -1.68 7.42
C ASP A 926 -25.54 -1.33 8.34
N THR A 927 -24.35 -1.06 7.79
CA THR A 927 -23.16 -0.66 8.53
C THR A 927 -23.28 0.78 9.06
N PHE A 928 -23.12 0.96 10.37
CA PHE A 928 -22.87 2.23 11.05
C PHE A 928 -21.38 2.56 11.01
N LEU A 929 -21.02 3.82 10.72
CA LEU A 929 -19.65 4.33 10.88
C LEU A 929 -19.67 5.65 11.66
N ALA A 930 -18.68 5.88 12.53
CA ALA A 930 -18.62 7.12 13.33
C ALA A 930 -17.21 7.66 13.62
N TYR A 931 -17.09 8.99 13.54
CA TYR A 931 -15.95 9.77 14.03
C TYR A 931 -16.45 10.99 14.83
N LEU A 932 -16.37 10.93 16.15
CA LEU A 932 -16.92 11.90 17.09
C LEU A 932 -15.79 12.50 17.96
N PRO A 933 -15.14 13.60 17.55
CA PRO A 933 -14.07 14.24 18.31
C PRO A 933 -14.65 14.90 19.56
N LEU A 934 -14.35 14.37 20.75
CA LEU A 934 -14.91 14.82 22.03
C LEU A 934 -14.09 15.90 22.73
N PHE A 935 -12.89 16.22 22.25
CA PHE A 935 -11.97 17.15 22.88
C PHE A 935 -11.51 18.30 21.95
N SER A 936 -12.37 18.72 21.02
CA SER A 936 -12.21 19.95 20.23
C SER A 936 -12.23 21.21 21.11
N ASP A 937 -11.28 22.13 20.91
CA ASP A 937 -11.08 23.34 21.71
C ASP A 937 -12.12 24.47 21.51
N GLY A 938 -12.09 25.46 22.40
CA GLY A 938 -13.03 26.57 22.44
C GLY A 938 -12.99 27.52 21.22
N ALA A 939 -12.04 27.36 20.30
CA ALA A 939 -12.00 28.11 19.03
C ALA A 939 -12.67 27.35 17.87
N GLY A 940 -12.98 26.06 18.03
CA GLY A 940 -13.57 25.22 16.99
C GLY A 940 -12.53 24.50 16.13
N HIS A 941 -11.39 24.15 16.72
CA HIS A 941 -10.46 23.21 16.12
C HIS A 941 -10.94 21.77 16.29
N ILE A 942 -10.68 20.90 15.32
CA ILE A 942 -10.90 19.46 15.50
C ILE A 942 -9.82 18.99 16.48
N GLY A 943 -10.19 18.18 17.47
CA GLY A 943 -9.25 17.86 18.55
C GLY A 943 -9.44 16.50 19.21
N ASP A 944 -8.30 15.88 19.49
CA ASP A 944 -8.16 14.56 20.08
C ASP A 944 -7.21 14.57 21.29
N SER A 945 -7.33 13.58 22.17
CA SER A 945 -6.69 13.54 23.48
C SER A 945 -6.72 12.12 24.06
N PRO A 946 -5.59 11.55 24.51
CA PRO A 946 -5.60 10.29 25.25
C PRO A 946 -6.52 10.34 26.48
N TYR A 947 -7.12 9.19 26.80
CA TYR A 947 -8.16 9.05 27.81
C TYR A 947 -7.74 8.02 28.87
N SER A 948 -8.14 8.25 30.12
CA SER A 948 -7.97 7.29 31.23
C SER A 948 -9.14 6.33 31.36
N ARG A 949 -10.28 6.63 30.72
CA ARG A 949 -11.43 5.73 30.55
C ARG A 949 -12.30 6.22 29.39
N ALA A 950 -12.72 5.32 28.52
CA ALA A 950 -13.81 5.55 27.59
C ALA A 950 -14.88 4.47 27.76
N ARG A 951 -16.12 4.79 27.37
CA ARG A 951 -17.18 3.82 27.12
C ARG A 951 -18.14 4.36 26.09
N SER A 952 -18.39 3.60 25.03
CA SER A 952 -19.37 3.89 23.99
C SER A 952 -20.31 2.71 23.81
N THR A 953 -21.59 2.97 23.53
CA THR A 953 -22.63 1.92 23.47
C THR A 953 -23.78 2.38 22.57
N LEU A 954 -24.27 1.47 21.73
CA LEU A 954 -25.46 1.68 20.90
C LEU A 954 -26.56 0.69 21.27
N TYR A 955 -27.79 1.18 21.34
CA TYR A 955 -29.00 0.36 21.49
C TYR A 955 -29.95 0.59 20.31
N ALA A 956 -30.65 -0.44 19.86
CA ALA A 956 -31.67 -0.40 18.81
C ALA A 956 -32.96 -1.05 19.33
N GLY A 957 -34.03 -0.27 19.50
CA GLY A 957 -35.30 -0.74 20.08
C GLY A 957 -35.21 -1.21 21.53
N GLY A 958 -34.15 -0.83 22.26
CA GLY A 958 -33.87 -1.29 23.63
C GLY A 958 -32.80 -2.38 23.71
N THR A 959 -32.67 -3.22 22.69
CA THR A 959 -31.59 -4.22 22.58
C THR A 959 -30.24 -3.54 22.38
N ARG A 960 -29.18 -4.02 23.05
CA ARG A 960 -27.80 -3.52 22.84
C ARG A 960 -27.25 -4.06 21.52
N VAL A 961 -26.75 -3.18 20.67
CA VAL A 961 -26.07 -3.53 19.41
C VAL A 961 -24.59 -3.77 19.69
N PHE A 962 -23.89 -2.77 20.24
CA PHE A 962 -22.50 -2.88 20.68
C PHE A 962 -22.27 -2.14 22.00
N ALA A 963 -21.25 -2.56 22.75
CA ALA A 963 -20.61 -1.76 23.78
C ALA A 963 -19.09 -1.96 23.70
N VAL A 964 -18.33 -0.86 23.75
CA VAL A 964 -16.87 -0.85 23.70
C VAL A 964 -16.33 0.17 24.69
N ASP A 965 -15.15 -0.08 25.27
CA ASP A 965 -14.49 0.84 26.21
C ASP A 965 -13.52 1.82 25.50
N THR A 966 -13.93 2.27 24.30
CA THR A 966 -13.22 3.21 23.42
C THR A 966 -14.12 4.39 22.98
N PRO A 967 -13.54 5.52 22.55
CA PRO A 967 -14.27 6.58 21.83
C PRO A 967 -14.71 6.10 20.44
N LEU A 968 -15.74 6.75 19.88
CA LEU A 968 -16.22 6.48 18.52
C LEU A 968 -15.45 7.33 17.50
N THR A 969 -14.20 6.96 17.24
CA THR A 969 -13.26 7.72 16.38
C THR A 969 -12.67 6.83 15.30
N GLY A 970 -13.45 6.52 14.27
CA GLY A 970 -13.04 5.68 13.13
C GLY A 970 -13.48 4.21 13.22
N VAL A 971 -14.66 3.96 13.81
CA VAL A 971 -15.18 2.59 14.05
C VAL A 971 -16.44 2.28 13.23
N SER A 972 -16.60 1.02 12.84
CA SER A 972 -17.76 0.47 12.14
C SER A 972 -18.46 -0.65 12.91
N TYR A 973 -19.79 -0.78 12.77
CA TYR A 973 -20.61 -1.84 13.38
C TYR A 973 -21.89 -2.09 12.56
N GLU A 974 -22.41 -3.32 12.53
CA GLU A 974 -23.70 -3.60 11.87
C GLU A 974 -24.92 -3.13 12.67
N LEU A 975 -25.96 -2.66 11.97
CA LEU A 975 -27.24 -2.23 12.52
C LEU A 975 -28.40 -3.10 12.01
N PRO A 976 -29.48 -3.30 12.80
CA PRO A 976 -30.70 -3.89 12.28
C PRO A 976 -31.29 -3.08 11.11
N ALA A 977 -31.58 -3.75 9.99
CA ALA A 977 -32.19 -3.17 8.79
C ALA A 977 -33.56 -2.54 9.05
N ALA A 978 -34.37 -3.18 9.91
CA ALA A 978 -35.70 -2.72 10.26
C ALA A 978 -35.68 -1.32 10.91
N LYS A 979 -36.60 -0.45 10.49
CA LYS A 979 -36.76 0.92 11.01
C LYS A 979 -37.00 0.91 12.52
N ARG A 980 -36.04 1.42 13.31
CA ARG A 980 -36.06 1.39 14.78
C ARG A 980 -35.57 2.72 15.37
N SER A 981 -35.95 2.96 16.63
CA SER A 981 -35.33 4.02 17.43
C SER A 981 -33.99 3.52 17.99
N PHE A 982 -32.98 4.37 17.89
CA PHE A 982 -31.62 4.10 18.36
C PHE A 982 -31.26 5.05 19.51
N ARG A 983 -30.49 4.54 20.49
CA ARG A 983 -29.87 5.33 21.56
C ARG A 983 -28.36 5.10 21.54
N LEU A 984 -27.60 6.13 21.21
CA LEU A 984 -26.14 6.14 21.22
C LEU A 984 -25.63 6.88 22.46
N THR A 985 -24.72 6.28 23.22
CA THR A 985 -24.08 6.91 24.38
C THR A 985 -22.57 6.84 24.26
N THR A 986 -21.87 7.91 24.67
CA THR A 986 -20.42 7.91 24.88
C THR A 986 -20.06 8.67 26.17
N ASP A 987 -19.05 8.19 26.88
CA ASP A 987 -18.59 8.65 28.20
C ASP A 987 -17.07 8.51 28.27
N VAL A 988 -16.35 9.62 28.03
CA VAL A 988 -14.88 9.62 27.92
C VAL A 988 -14.26 10.58 28.93
N SER A 989 -13.26 10.10 29.66
CA SER A 989 -12.55 10.79 30.74
C SER A 989 -11.05 10.81 30.48
N ARG A 990 -10.39 11.92 30.81
CA ARG A 990 -8.94 12.13 30.65
C ARG A 990 -8.32 12.69 31.94
N PRO A 991 -7.05 12.36 32.25
CA PRO A 991 -6.45 12.71 33.53
C PRO A 991 -6.15 14.22 33.65
N THR A 992 -6.17 14.73 34.88
CA THR A 992 -5.92 16.15 35.19
C THR A 992 -4.48 16.61 34.93
N THR A 993 -3.54 15.67 34.83
CA THR A 993 -2.14 15.87 34.44
C THR A 993 -1.98 16.28 32.97
N LEU A 994 -2.90 15.81 32.12
CA LEU A 994 -3.00 16.13 30.70
C LEU A 994 -3.80 17.44 30.51
N SER A 995 -4.94 17.57 31.18
CA SER A 995 -5.77 18.76 31.11
C SER A 995 -6.59 18.97 32.38
N SER A 996 -6.44 20.11 33.06
CA SER A 996 -7.21 20.40 34.29
C SER A 996 -8.68 20.77 34.06
N VAL A 997 -9.09 20.88 32.79
CA VAL A 997 -10.43 21.26 32.31
C VAL A 997 -10.97 20.28 31.27
N SER A 998 -12.30 20.18 31.20
CA SER A 998 -13.01 19.24 30.32
C SER A 998 -12.46 17.82 30.52
N THR A 999 -12.41 17.39 31.79
CA THR A 999 -11.78 16.12 32.22
C THR A 999 -12.67 14.91 31.96
N ARG A 1000 -13.97 15.13 31.73
CA ARG A 1000 -14.93 14.11 31.31
C ARG A 1000 -16.00 14.74 30.43
N VAL A 1001 -16.25 14.11 29.29
CA VAL A 1001 -17.28 14.49 28.31
C VAL A 1001 -18.22 13.29 28.15
N THR A 1002 -19.52 13.54 28.34
CA THR A 1002 -20.56 12.52 28.14
C THR A 1002 -21.58 13.05 27.14
N ALA A 1003 -22.00 12.21 26.19
CA ALA A 1003 -23.11 12.52 25.29
C ALA A 1003 -24.02 11.30 25.11
N GLU A 1004 -25.33 11.53 25.18
CA GLU A 1004 -26.38 10.59 24.79
C GLU A 1004 -27.18 11.21 23.64
N TRP A 1005 -27.42 10.45 22.58
CA TRP A 1005 -28.29 10.81 21.47
C TRP A 1005 -29.42 9.78 21.33
N THR A 1006 -30.61 10.24 20.94
CA THR A 1006 -31.67 9.35 20.47
C THR A 1006 -32.14 9.78 19.08
N PHE A 1007 -32.26 8.83 18.15
CA PHE A 1007 -32.70 9.08 16.77
C PHE A 1007 -33.49 7.89 16.21
N THR A 1008 -33.96 8.00 14.96
CA THR A 1008 -34.55 6.89 14.21
C THR A 1008 -33.75 6.62 12.94
N SER A 1009 -33.54 5.34 12.60
CA SER A 1009 -32.83 4.91 11.38
C SER A 1009 -33.42 3.59 10.86
N ALA A 1010 -33.14 3.26 9.61
CA ALA A 1010 -33.47 2.03 8.89
C ALA A 1010 -32.34 1.75 7.88
N HIS A 1011 -32.37 0.59 7.22
CA HIS A 1011 -31.52 0.27 6.05
C HIS A 1011 -31.57 1.40 4.99
N VAL A 1012 -30.45 1.64 4.32
CA VAL A 1012 -30.31 2.67 3.28
C VAL A 1012 -29.49 2.18 2.09
N THR A 1013 -29.98 2.39 0.87
CA THR A 1013 -29.33 1.93 -0.39
C THR A 1013 -28.16 2.82 -0.83
N GLY A 1014 -27.37 3.33 0.12
CA GLY A 1014 -26.30 4.32 -0.05
C GLY A 1014 -25.92 4.93 1.30
N GLU A 1015 -25.12 6.01 1.33
CA GLU A 1015 -24.81 6.70 2.59
C GLU A 1015 -25.98 7.59 3.04
N GLN A 1016 -26.41 7.43 4.30
CA GLN A 1016 -27.20 8.43 5.02
C GLN A 1016 -26.51 8.86 6.32
N ARG A 1017 -26.32 10.17 6.48
CA ARG A 1017 -25.86 10.77 7.73
C ARG A 1017 -26.91 10.64 8.84
N LEU A 1018 -26.50 10.16 10.01
CA LEU A 1018 -27.37 10.02 11.18
C LEU A 1018 -27.57 11.39 11.86
N PRO A 1019 -28.77 11.70 12.39
CA PRO A 1019 -29.15 13.05 12.80
C PRO A 1019 -28.63 13.44 14.19
N LEU A 1020 -27.34 13.24 14.42
CA LEU A 1020 -26.66 13.67 15.64
C LEU A 1020 -26.56 15.20 15.70
N SER A 1021 -26.61 15.75 16.91
CA SER A 1021 -26.38 17.17 17.18
C SER A 1021 -25.49 17.35 18.40
N VAL A 1022 -24.72 18.43 18.49
CA VAL A 1022 -23.89 18.79 19.66
C VAL A 1022 -23.99 20.28 19.96
N VAL A 1023 -23.52 20.69 21.14
CA VAL A 1023 -23.44 22.11 21.52
C VAL A 1023 -22.02 22.47 21.92
N ARG A 1024 -21.41 23.42 21.19
CA ARG A 1024 -20.14 24.07 21.55
C ARG A 1024 -20.40 25.13 22.61
N PHE A 1025 -19.44 25.32 23.51
CA PHE A 1025 -19.39 26.46 24.42
C PHE A 1025 -18.09 27.22 24.18
N THR A 1026 -18.16 28.51 23.87
CA THR A 1026 -17.00 29.32 23.42
C THR A 1026 -16.77 30.59 24.27
N PRO A 1027 -16.62 30.45 25.60
CA PRO A 1027 -16.32 31.59 26.48
C PRO A 1027 -14.92 32.15 26.24
N ARG A 1028 -14.72 33.45 26.54
CA ARG A 1028 -13.39 34.07 26.55
C ARG A 1028 -12.67 33.73 27.86
N LEU A 1029 -11.78 32.75 27.82
CA LEU A 1029 -10.95 32.32 28.95
C LEU A 1029 -9.51 32.86 28.87
N SER A 1030 -8.76 32.74 29.96
CA SER A 1030 -7.30 32.79 29.95
C SER A 1030 -6.70 31.57 29.25
N THR A 1031 -5.40 31.63 28.94
CA THR A 1031 -4.62 30.51 28.37
C THR A 1031 -4.66 29.26 29.25
N GLU A 1032 -4.79 29.40 30.57
CA GLU A 1032 -4.88 28.29 31.54
C GLU A 1032 -6.33 27.76 31.65
N SER A 1033 -7.20 28.16 30.71
CA SER A 1033 -8.63 27.86 30.67
C SER A 1033 -9.38 28.29 31.93
N THR A 1034 -9.14 29.53 32.38
CA THR A 1034 -9.76 30.12 33.58
C THR A 1034 -10.63 31.35 33.28
N ALA A 1035 -11.55 31.63 34.19
CA ALA A 1035 -12.35 32.85 34.28
C ALA A 1035 -12.33 33.40 35.72
N LYS A 1036 -12.73 34.65 35.94
CA LYS A 1036 -12.76 35.26 37.28
C LYS A 1036 -13.93 34.74 38.14
N ALA A 1037 -13.68 34.54 39.43
CA ALA A 1037 -14.66 34.15 40.44
C ALA A 1037 -15.48 35.36 40.93
N GLY A 1038 -16.68 35.11 41.47
CA GLY A 1038 -17.58 36.13 42.01
C GLY A 1038 -18.27 37.06 41.00
N THR A 1039 -17.86 37.05 39.73
CA THR A 1039 -18.42 37.91 38.67
C THR A 1039 -19.58 37.25 37.92
N ARG A 1040 -20.36 38.05 37.20
CA ARG A 1040 -21.13 37.54 36.04
C ARG A 1040 -20.16 37.19 34.91
N PHE A 1041 -20.54 36.24 34.07
CA PHE A 1041 -19.71 35.74 32.98
C PHE A 1041 -20.58 35.21 31.83
N SER A 1042 -20.26 35.65 30.61
CA SER A 1042 -20.99 35.26 29.40
C SER A 1042 -20.34 34.04 28.77
N VAL A 1043 -21.10 32.96 28.57
CA VAL A 1043 -20.68 31.75 27.86
C VAL A 1043 -21.47 31.65 26.55
N PRO A 1044 -20.92 32.12 25.41
CA PRO A 1044 -21.53 31.89 24.10
C PRO A 1044 -21.64 30.40 23.78
N PHE A 1045 -22.62 30.02 22.97
CA PHE A 1045 -22.77 28.66 22.48
C PHE A 1045 -23.21 28.61 21.01
N THR A 1046 -22.89 27.52 20.33
CA THR A 1046 -23.43 27.17 19.00
C THR A 1046 -23.95 25.74 19.02
N VAL A 1047 -25.02 25.49 18.26
CA VAL A 1047 -25.55 24.13 18.02
C VAL A 1047 -25.07 23.69 16.65
N GLU A 1048 -24.56 22.46 16.57
CA GLU A 1048 -24.02 21.84 15.37
C GLU A 1048 -24.70 20.49 15.10
N GLY A 1049 -24.73 20.05 13.83
CA GLY A 1049 -25.34 18.78 13.41
C GLY A 1049 -26.72 18.95 12.80
N ALA A 1050 -27.64 18.02 13.07
CA ALA A 1050 -29.00 18.04 12.51
C ALA A 1050 -29.86 19.22 13.02
N ALA A 1051 -29.61 19.67 14.25
CA ALA A 1051 -30.24 20.85 14.82
C ALA A 1051 -29.37 22.11 14.71
N THR A 1052 -30.03 23.25 14.71
CA THR A 1052 -29.42 24.57 14.92
C THR A 1052 -30.08 25.23 16.14
N ALA A 1053 -29.49 26.33 16.64
CA ALA A 1053 -30.11 27.12 17.72
C ALA A 1053 -31.49 27.72 17.36
N ARG A 1054 -31.87 27.73 16.06
CA ARG A 1054 -33.19 28.15 15.58
C ARG A 1054 -34.16 26.99 15.32
N THR A 1055 -33.67 25.77 15.09
CA THR A 1055 -34.49 24.59 14.73
C THR A 1055 -34.62 23.57 15.87
N ALA A 1056 -33.97 23.81 17.02
CA ALA A 1056 -34.20 23.06 18.24
C ALA A 1056 -35.59 23.38 18.82
N ARG A 1057 -36.48 22.39 18.87
CA ARG A 1057 -37.82 22.47 19.48
C ARG A 1057 -37.76 22.65 21.00
N LYS A 1058 -36.75 22.07 21.65
CA LYS A 1058 -36.40 22.29 23.06
C LYS A 1058 -34.90 22.43 23.21
N LEU A 1059 -34.46 23.39 24.00
CA LEU A 1059 -33.06 23.60 24.35
C LEU A 1059 -32.98 24.12 25.78
N ALA A 1060 -32.42 23.34 26.69
CA ALA A 1060 -32.32 23.67 28.12
C ALA A 1060 -30.90 23.42 28.62
N PHE A 1061 -30.39 24.31 29.47
CA PHE A 1061 -29.03 24.28 29.99
C PHE A 1061 -29.03 24.18 31.52
N SER A 1062 -28.01 23.53 32.06
CA SER A 1062 -27.71 23.52 33.49
C SER A 1062 -26.23 23.74 33.74
N VAL A 1063 -25.92 24.39 34.86
CA VAL A 1063 -24.57 24.65 35.35
C VAL A 1063 -24.35 24.00 36.70
N SER A 1064 -23.13 23.54 36.93
CA SER A 1064 -22.66 23.01 38.21
C SER A 1064 -21.39 23.74 38.62
N TYR A 1065 -21.22 24.00 39.92
CA TYR A 1065 -20.02 24.61 40.50
C TYR A 1065 -19.27 23.67 41.48
N ASP A 1066 -19.67 22.39 41.54
CA ASP A 1066 -19.19 21.39 42.50
C ASP A 1066 -18.78 20.07 41.82
N ASP A 1067 -18.13 20.18 40.66
CA ASP A 1067 -17.68 19.07 39.79
C ASP A 1067 -18.78 18.17 39.19
N GLY A 1068 -20.05 18.57 39.34
CA GLY A 1068 -21.21 17.93 38.71
C GLY A 1068 -22.12 17.21 39.69
N ARG A 1069 -22.01 17.50 41.00
CA ARG A 1069 -22.81 16.87 42.06
C ARG A 1069 -24.20 17.52 42.14
N THR A 1070 -24.27 18.85 42.10
CA THR A 1070 -25.53 19.61 42.04
C THR A 1070 -25.63 20.41 40.74
N TRP A 1071 -26.85 20.57 40.21
CA TRP A 1071 -27.09 21.19 38.92
C TRP A 1071 -28.19 22.25 39.03
N HIS A 1072 -27.88 23.48 38.61
CA HIS A 1072 -28.80 24.61 38.60
C HIS A 1072 -29.18 24.97 37.16
N PRO A 1073 -30.44 25.35 36.86
CA PRO A 1073 -30.82 25.83 35.54
C PRO A 1073 -30.02 27.06 35.10
N ALA A 1074 -29.50 27.04 33.88
CA ALA A 1074 -28.81 28.17 33.26
C ALA A 1074 -29.70 28.79 32.17
N LYS A 1075 -29.90 30.11 32.22
CA LYS A 1075 -30.74 30.82 31.24
C LYS A 1075 -29.94 31.16 29.99
N ALA A 1076 -30.46 30.77 28.83
CA ALA A 1076 -29.98 31.27 27.55
C ALA A 1076 -30.51 32.70 27.33
N VAL A 1077 -29.61 33.61 26.95
CA VAL A 1077 -29.88 35.01 26.62
C VAL A 1077 -29.62 35.20 25.12
N ASP A 1078 -30.51 35.92 24.45
CA ASP A 1078 -30.50 36.20 22.99
C ASP A 1078 -30.46 34.94 22.09
N GLY A 1079 -30.75 33.76 22.64
CA GLY A 1079 -30.60 32.46 21.96
C GLY A 1079 -29.15 32.08 21.61
N LYS A 1080 -28.14 32.75 22.18
CA LYS A 1080 -26.73 32.66 21.73
C LYS A 1080 -25.69 32.50 22.85
N ARG A 1081 -26.06 32.74 24.10
CA ARG A 1081 -25.14 32.75 25.26
C ARG A 1081 -25.86 32.38 26.55
N LEU A 1082 -25.11 31.92 27.55
CA LEU A 1082 -25.55 31.82 28.94
C LEU A 1082 -25.00 33.02 29.73
N ASP A 1083 -25.81 33.62 30.61
CA ASP A 1083 -25.31 34.51 31.67
C ASP A 1083 -25.17 33.70 32.96
N LEU A 1084 -23.94 33.49 33.40
CA LEU A 1084 -23.60 32.69 34.58
C LEU A 1084 -23.03 33.61 35.67
N ARG A 1085 -23.52 33.48 36.91
CA ARG A 1085 -22.92 34.13 38.07
C ARG A 1085 -22.01 33.14 38.79
N HIS A 1086 -20.69 33.36 38.70
CA HIS A 1086 -19.72 32.51 39.37
C HIS A 1086 -19.76 32.71 40.89
N PRO A 1087 -19.62 31.64 41.71
CA PRO A 1087 -19.38 31.77 43.13
C PRO A 1087 -18.10 32.59 43.42
N ALA A 1088 -18.06 33.26 44.58
CA ALA A 1088 -16.85 33.98 45.03
C ALA A 1088 -15.69 33.04 45.42
N LYS A 1089 -15.99 31.76 45.69
CA LYS A 1089 -15.00 30.71 45.88
C LYS A 1089 -14.52 30.19 44.52
N ALA A 1090 -13.20 30.16 44.34
CA ALA A 1090 -12.55 29.53 43.19
C ALA A 1090 -12.86 28.02 43.12
N GLY A 1091 -12.99 27.48 41.90
CA GLY A 1091 -13.44 26.11 41.67
C GLY A 1091 -13.47 25.74 40.18
N ALA A 1092 -14.42 24.89 39.79
CA ALA A 1092 -14.63 24.49 38.40
C ALA A 1092 -16.11 24.61 38.00
N VAL A 1093 -16.35 25.04 36.76
CA VAL A 1093 -17.68 25.13 36.16
C VAL A 1093 -17.88 23.90 35.27
N SER A 1094 -18.95 23.17 35.49
CA SER A 1094 -19.39 22.08 34.60
C SER A 1094 -20.68 22.48 33.89
N LEU A 1095 -20.80 22.13 32.61
CA LEU A 1095 -21.90 22.56 31.76
C LEU A 1095 -22.67 21.33 31.25
N ARG A 1096 -24.00 21.39 31.32
CA ARG A 1096 -24.92 20.38 30.78
C ARG A 1096 -25.94 21.05 29.87
N VAL A 1097 -26.34 20.35 28.82
CA VAL A 1097 -27.41 20.75 27.92
C VAL A 1097 -28.26 19.55 27.52
N THR A 1098 -29.55 19.79 27.37
CA THR A 1098 -30.50 18.85 26.74
C THR A 1098 -31.18 19.55 25.57
N LEU A 1099 -31.17 18.90 24.40
CA LEU A 1099 -31.78 19.39 23.17
C LEU A 1099 -32.78 18.36 22.63
N THR A 1100 -33.85 18.86 22.01
CA THR A 1100 -34.74 18.09 21.14
C THR A 1100 -34.95 18.88 19.85
N ASP A 1101 -34.75 18.26 18.69
CA ASP A 1101 -34.94 18.91 17.40
C ASP A 1101 -36.42 18.89 16.94
N ALA A 1102 -36.68 19.38 15.74
CA ALA A 1102 -38.02 19.39 15.16
C ALA A 1102 -38.55 17.99 14.76
N ALA A 1103 -37.65 17.03 14.46
CA ALA A 1103 -37.98 15.65 14.11
C ALA A 1103 -38.12 14.72 15.33
N GLY A 1104 -37.79 15.20 16.53
CA GLY A 1104 -37.85 14.45 17.78
C GLY A 1104 -36.56 13.74 18.17
N ASN A 1105 -35.46 13.94 17.42
CA ASN A 1105 -34.14 13.45 17.85
C ASN A 1105 -33.69 14.24 19.09
N THR A 1106 -32.95 13.60 20.00
CA THR A 1106 -32.50 14.25 21.25
C THR A 1106 -30.99 14.19 21.43
N LEU A 1107 -30.49 15.12 22.24
CA LEU A 1107 -29.15 15.15 22.80
C LEU A 1107 -29.24 15.39 24.30
N LYS A 1108 -28.43 14.69 25.09
CA LYS A 1108 -28.02 15.08 26.45
C LYS A 1108 -26.49 15.13 26.48
N GLN A 1109 -25.91 16.30 26.69
CA GLN A 1109 -24.46 16.50 26.71
C GLN A 1109 -24.04 17.05 28.08
N THR A 1110 -22.97 16.52 28.67
CA THR A 1110 -22.31 17.09 29.87
C THR A 1110 -20.81 17.21 29.64
N ILE A 1111 -20.24 18.36 29.97
CA ILE A 1111 -18.79 18.62 30.01
C ILE A 1111 -18.44 18.95 31.46
N HIS A 1112 -17.78 18.01 32.13
CA HIS A 1112 -17.29 18.20 33.50
C HIS A 1112 -16.04 19.07 33.49
N ARG A 1113 -15.98 20.05 34.40
CA ARG A 1113 -14.88 21.01 34.53
C ARG A 1113 -14.59 21.78 33.25
N ALA A 1114 -15.63 22.12 32.48
CA ALA A 1114 -15.58 22.88 31.23
C ALA A 1114 -14.55 24.04 31.26
N TYR A 1115 -14.52 24.80 32.36
CA TYR A 1115 -13.43 25.73 32.70
C TYR A 1115 -13.29 25.91 34.22
N ARG A 1116 -12.22 26.55 34.68
CA ARG A 1116 -11.97 26.86 36.11
C ARG A 1116 -12.29 28.31 36.46
N THR A 1117 -12.61 28.58 37.73
CA THR A 1117 -12.69 29.94 38.28
C THR A 1117 -11.52 30.23 39.22
N VAL A 1118 -10.93 31.41 39.09
CA VAL A 1118 -9.82 31.94 39.93
C VAL A 1118 -10.18 33.32 40.50
N LYS A 1119 -9.54 33.77 41.59
CA LYS A 1119 -9.83 35.07 42.22
C LYS A 1119 -9.43 36.26 41.34
#